data_AF-A0A2B4SAG5-F1
#
_entry.id   AF-A0A2B4SAG5-F1
#
_cell.length_a   1.000
_cell.length_b   1.000
_cell.length_c   1.000
_cell.angle_alpha   90.00
_cell.angle_beta   90.00
_cell.angle_gamma   90.00
#
_symmetry.space_group_name_H-M   'P 1'
#
loop_
_entity.id
_entity.type
_entity.pdbx_description
1 polymer ?
#
loop_
_entity_poly.entity_id
_entity_poly.type
_entity_poly.pdbx_seq_one_letter_code
_entity_poly.pdbx_strand_id
1 'polypeptide(L)'
;MAASTSFLMLVTLVQVIQSFYTSDEFRSSYLSIWDDHMLQGHAMAVHSVSGITSCAQGCLSKPGCLSFNFGKNSNLCELNNSSSQLLKDLVSKAGFLYGNWITVHNMQFIFTTLGAQGPTGPTNTTEYLGAMLEGQIKLNNGIQEWTVPHTGTYYIEAFGASGANGTCDSCSGWRLGGLGAKITGSFELKRGQKLKILVGQKGQVSRKNNKAPGGGGGGTFVTFMDNSPLVVAGGGGGAPVSTPGNPNGDPGQAGQNGTRHGGRAGSGGRLSLPGLMAGTGAGIWGDGEGKDGKALSFQNGGISADGHRMLDLFPVLIFVLAPIIQCYSTDKNYRSSYLTIWDDKVLLGHVMTVRYADEITSCAHDCLLKPGCQSFNFGKDSNLCELNNSSSQVKDLESKNSFLHGSWITVPIIKFVFTALGAAGPTGPTSQSEYLGTILEGLVKLNNGIQEWTVPHTGIYNIEAFGASGANGTCISCSGWRLGGLGAKITGSFELKRGQKLKILVGQKGQVSRKNNEAPGGGGGGTFVTFMDNSPLVVAGGGGGAPVSIPGNPDGDPGQAGQNGTRHGGRAGLGGRLSAPELKAGTGAGIWGDGEGEDGKALSFQNGGISADVDFSKGGFGGGGYGMLLPGGGGGYSGGGVEGNFPSSGTAGGGGSINNGTSQ
;
A
#
# COMPACT_ATOMS: atom_id res chain seq x y z
N MET A 1 -17.04 28.12 -2.42
CA MET A 1 -17.27 27.17 -1.30
C MET A 1 -17.34 25.78 -1.88
N ALA A 2 -16.24 25.03 -1.82
CA ALA A 2 -16.17 23.62 -2.13
C ALA A 2 -15.27 23.00 -1.04
N ALA A 3 -15.87 22.19 -0.19
CA ALA A 3 -15.17 21.50 0.88
C ALA A 3 -14.21 20.46 0.25
N SER A 4 -12.91 20.74 0.30
CA SER A 4 -11.86 19.76 -0.01
C SER A 4 -11.51 19.04 1.28
N THR A 5 -12.36 18.09 1.66
CA THR A 5 -12.09 17.17 2.77
C THR A 5 -11.01 16.18 2.35
N SER A 6 -9.88 16.18 3.06
CA SER A 6 -8.86 15.14 2.97
C SER A 6 -9.43 13.83 3.53
N PHE A 7 -9.73 12.88 2.65
CA PHE A 7 -10.05 11.46 2.92
C PHE A 7 -9.26 10.63 1.88
N LEU A 8 -8.77 9.40 2.05
CA LEU A 8 -8.74 8.34 3.07
C LEU A 8 -7.89 7.18 2.45
N MET A 9 -7.03 6.47 3.18
CA MET A 9 -6.67 5.02 3.06
C MET A 9 -5.32 4.75 3.75
N LEU A 10 -4.95 3.56 4.24
CA LEU A 10 -5.59 2.52 5.05
C LEU A 10 -4.44 1.85 5.83
N VAL A 11 -4.39 2.01 7.15
CA VAL A 11 -3.48 1.23 8.02
C VAL A 11 -4.05 -0.18 8.12
N THR A 12 -3.36 -1.17 7.56
CA THR A 12 -3.66 -2.58 7.81
C THR A 12 -2.82 -3.09 8.96
N LEU A 13 -3.53 -3.52 9.99
CA LEU A 13 -3.05 -4.31 11.10
C LEU A 13 -2.98 -5.78 10.68
N VAL A 14 -1.81 -6.40 10.84
CA VAL A 14 -1.70 -7.86 10.99
C VAL A 14 -1.64 -8.10 12.51
N GLN A 15 -2.78 -8.45 13.15
CA GLN A 15 -2.69 -8.87 14.54
C GLN A 15 -2.09 -10.26 14.61
N VAL A 16 -0.92 -10.32 15.24
CA VAL A 16 -0.59 -11.43 16.13
C VAL A 16 -1.23 -11.06 17.48
N ILE A 17 -2.40 -11.61 17.81
CA ILE A 17 -2.93 -11.49 19.18
C ILE A 17 -2.23 -12.57 20.03
N GLN A 18 -1.42 -12.12 20.99
CA GLN A 18 -1.00 -12.96 22.11
C GLN A 18 -2.21 -13.26 23.00
N SER A 19 -2.45 -14.56 23.20
CA SER A 19 -3.33 -15.10 24.25
C SER A 19 -2.76 -14.83 25.65
N PHE A 20 -3.64 -14.75 26.64
CA PHE A 20 -3.42 -14.41 28.05
C PHE A 20 -2.66 -15.46 28.89
N TYR A 21 -1.69 -16.19 28.33
CA TYR A 21 -0.89 -17.13 29.11
C TYR A 21 0.62 -16.97 28.89
N THR A 22 1.33 -16.90 30.00
CA THR A 22 2.78 -16.82 30.13
C THR A 22 3.42 -18.18 29.85
N SER A 23 3.84 -18.44 28.61
CA SER A 23 4.99 -19.29 28.24
C SER A 23 5.04 -19.45 26.73
N ASP A 24 6.19 -19.14 26.13
CA ASP A 24 6.47 -19.20 24.70
C ASP A 24 6.24 -20.59 24.07
N GLU A 25 5.37 -20.67 23.06
CA GLU A 25 5.48 -21.54 21.86
C GLU A 25 4.40 -21.10 20.85
N PHE A 26 4.77 -20.29 19.86
CA PHE A 26 3.85 -19.88 18.78
C PHE A 26 3.53 -21.10 17.90
N ARG A 27 2.24 -21.46 17.77
CA ARG A 27 1.77 -22.47 16.80
C ARG A 27 0.71 -21.87 15.88
N SER A 28 0.89 -22.02 14.58
CA SER A 28 -0.03 -21.52 13.56
C SER A 28 -1.39 -22.24 13.61
N SER A 29 -2.46 -21.60 13.13
CA SER A 29 -3.81 -22.19 13.02
C SER A 29 -4.13 -22.77 11.63
N TYR A 30 -3.17 -22.71 10.69
CA TYR A 30 -3.34 -23.25 9.35
C TYR A 30 -2.58 -24.56 9.18
N LEU A 31 -3.23 -25.49 8.50
CA LEU A 31 -2.75 -26.86 8.35
C LEU A 31 -2.51 -27.18 6.87
N SER A 32 -1.30 -27.63 6.53
CA SER A 32 -1.05 -28.31 5.26
C SER A 32 -1.37 -29.78 5.44
N ILE A 33 -2.10 -30.34 4.47
CA ILE A 33 -2.57 -31.72 4.48
C ILE A 33 -2.02 -32.42 3.23
N TRP A 34 -1.37 -33.56 3.45
CA TRP A 34 -0.86 -34.44 2.42
C TRP A 34 -1.61 -35.75 2.49
N ASP A 35 -2.38 -36.01 1.43
CA ASP A 35 -3.18 -37.21 1.36
C ASP A 35 -2.35 -38.42 0.92
N ASP A 36 -2.67 -39.60 1.43
CA ASP A 36 -1.91 -40.85 1.24
C ASP A 36 -0.43 -40.74 1.61
N HIS A 37 -0.15 -39.98 2.67
CA HIS A 37 1.18 -39.79 3.24
C HIS A 37 1.16 -39.94 4.77
N MET A 38 2.28 -40.36 5.34
CA MET A 38 2.53 -40.30 6.78
C MET A 38 4.00 -39.97 7.05
N LEU A 39 4.27 -39.33 8.18
CA LEU A 39 5.62 -39.13 8.68
C LEU A 39 6.02 -40.31 9.57
N GLN A 40 7.03 -41.06 9.17
CA GLN A 40 7.44 -42.28 9.85
C GLN A 40 8.57 -42.03 10.85
N GLY A 41 8.52 -42.67 12.03
CA GLY A 41 9.61 -42.63 13.02
C GLY A 41 9.59 -41.43 13.98
N HIS A 42 8.61 -40.54 13.86
CA HIS A 42 8.50 -39.31 14.66
C HIS A 42 7.28 -39.28 15.60
N ALA A 43 6.53 -40.39 15.68
CA ALA A 43 5.33 -40.48 16.51
C ALA A 43 5.69 -40.45 18.01
N MET A 44 5.27 -39.37 18.68
CA MET A 44 5.44 -39.16 20.12
C MET A 44 4.20 -39.54 20.94
N ALA A 45 3.05 -39.70 20.30
CA ALA A 45 1.83 -40.21 20.94
C ALA A 45 0.93 -40.86 19.91
N VAL A 46 0.25 -41.94 20.30
CA VAL A 46 -0.69 -42.65 19.42
C VAL A 46 -1.97 -42.91 20.19
N HIS A 47 -3.11 -42.51 19.62
CA HIS A 47 -4.43 -42.71 20.23
C HIS A 47 -5.53 -42.72 19.16
N SER A 48 -6.72 -43.18 19.51
CA SER A 48 -7.88 -43.13 18.62
C SER A 48 -8.64 -41.83 18.82
N VAL A 49 -9.12 -41.22 17.74
CA VAL A 49 -9.87 -39.96 17.77
C VAL A 49 -11.05 -39.99 16.81
N SER A 50 -12.07 -39.17 17.07
CA SER A 50 -13.29 -39.10 16.24
C SER A 50 -13.06 -38.55 14.83
N GLY A 51 -11.93 -37.91 14.56
CA GLY A 51 -11.59 -37.39 13.25
C GLY A 51 -10.27 -36.65 13.20
N ILE A 52 -9.90 -36.23 11.99
CA ILE A 52 -8.66 -35.49 11.69
C ILE A 52 -8.49 -34.23 12.55
N THR A 53 -9.59 -33.50 12.80
CA THR A 53 -9.59 -32.25 13.59
C THR A 53 -9.21 -32.51 15.05
N SER A 54 -9.76 -33.57 15.63
CA SER A 54 -9.44 -34.02 16.99
C SER A 54 -7.96 -34.44 17.09
N CYS A 55 -7.41 -35.06 16.05
CA CYS A 55 -5.99 -35.40 15.99
C CYS A 55 -5.09 -34.15 15.96
N ALA A 56 -5.45 -33.16 15.12
CA ALA A 56 -4.73 -31.90 15.03
C ALA A 56 -4.76 -31.13 16.37
N GLN A 57 -5.92 -31.10 17.04
CA GLN A 57 -6.07 -30.46 18.34
C GLN A 57 -5.24 -31.16 19.43
N GLY A 58 -5.24 -32.49 19.45
CA GLY A 58 -4.42 -33.27 20.37
C GLY A 58 -2.92 -32.96 20.23
N CYS A 59 -2.47 -32.62 19.02
CA CYS A 59 -1.11 -32.15 18.83
C CYS A 59 -0.89 -30.72 19.34
N LEU A 60 -1.80 -29.79 19.03
CA LEU A 60 -1.73 -28.39 19.48
C LEU A 60 -1.71 -28.27 21.01
N SER A 61 -2.41 -29.15 21.72
CA SER A 61 -2.45 -29.19 23.18
C SER A 61 -1.23 -29.87 23.81
N LYS A 62 -0.35 -30.49 23.01
CA LYS A 62 0.82 -31.24 23.50
C LYS A 62 2.14 -30.51 23.22
N PRO A 63 2.89 -30.09 24.25
CA PRO A 63 4.22 -29.51 24.09
C PRO A 63 5.15 -30.45 23.28
N GLY A 64 5.93 -29.88 22.36
CA GLY A 64 6.82 -30.64 21.48
C GLY A 64 6.18 -31.33 20.25
N CYS A 65 4.86 -31.24 20.07
CA CYS A 65 4.20 -31.80 18.89
C CYS A 65 4.20 -30.81 17.71
N LEU A 66 4.72 -31.23 16.56
CA LEU A 66 4.98 -30.40 15.37
C LEU A 66 4.24 -30.85 14.10
N SER A 67 3.76 -32.09 14.05
CA SER A 67 2.86 -32.58 12.98
C SER A 67 1.98 -33.73 13.48
N PHE A 68 1.12 -34.29 12.65
CA PHE A 68 0.37 -35.51 12.96
C PHE A 68 0.14 -36.40 11.74
N ASN A 69 -0.10 -37.70 11.98
CA ASN A 69 -0.64 -38.64 11.01
C ASN A 69 -2.05 -39.05 11.44
N PHE A 70 -2.98 -39.18 10.49
CA PHE A 70 -4.35 -39.64 10.75
C PHE A 70 -4.72 -40.78 9.80
N GLY A 71 -5.07 -41.94 10.36
CA GLY A 71 -5.58 -43.08 9.62
C GLY A 71 -7.07 -42.92 9.32
N LYS A 72 -7.41 -42.68 8.05
CA LYS A 72 -8.79 -42.36 7.62
C LYS A 72 -9.82 -43.44 7.96
N ASN A 73 -9.39 -44.70 7.89
CA ASN A 73 -10.27 -45.86 8.11
C ASN A 73 -10.18 -46.42 9.52
N SER A 74 -9.07 -46.13 10.24
CA SER A 74 -8.78 -46.69 11.56
C SER A 74 -9.00 -45.69 12.69
N ASN A 75 -9.28 -44.42 12.39
CA ASN A 75 -9.37 -43.33 13.36
C ASN A 75 -8.10 -43.16 14.22
N LEU A 76 -6.98 -43.72 13.74
CA LEU A 76 -5.70 -43.72 14.44
C LEU A 76 -5.03 -42.35 14.27
N CYS A 77 -4.77 -41.68 15.38
CA CYS A 77 -4.04 -40.42 15.43
C CYS A 77 -2.63 -40.66 15.97
N GLU A 78 -1.62 -40.30 15.19
CA GLU A 78 -0.23 -40.25 15.62
C GLU A 78 0.22 -38.79 15.69
N LEU A 79 0.54 -38.33 16.90
CA LEU A 79 1.13 -37.02 17.13
C LEU A 79 2.63 -37.11 16.90
N ASN A 80 3.22 -36.20 16.13
CA ASN A 80 4.64 -36.26 15.77
C ASN A 80 5.43 -35.12 16.40
N ASN A 81 6.66 -35.40 16.84
CA ASN A 81 7.58 -34.39 17.39
C ASN A 81 8.44 -33.69 16.32
N SER A 82 8.15 -33.90 15.04
CA SER A 82 8.89 -33.36 13.90
C SER A 82 7.92 -32.89 12.81
N SER A 83 8.40 -32.03 11.91
CA SER A 83 7.67 -31.60 10.71
C SER A 83 8.52 -31.88 9.46
N SER A 84 7.90 -31.90 8.26
CA SER A 84 8.49 -32.38 6.99
C SER A 84 9.67 -31.58 6.43
N GLN A 85 10.42 -30.84 7.25
CA GLN A 85 11.63 -30.13 6.83
C GLN A 85 12.73 -31.09 6.31
N LEU A 86 12.60 -32.40 6.56
CA LEU A 86 13.43 -33.47 6.00
C LEU A 86 12.55 -34.44 5.18
N LEU A 87 12.52 -34.27 3.86
CA LEU A 87 11.75 -35.07 2.88
C LEU A 87 11.98 -36.60 2.93
N LYS A 88 12.95 -37.11 3.69
CA LYS A 88 13.28 -38.55 3.73
C LYS A 88 12.30 -39.39 4.55
N ASP A 89 11.66 -38.80 5.55
CA ASP A 89 10.83 -39.54 6.52
C ASP A 89 9.33 -39.43 6.22
N LEU A 90 8.95 -38.55 5.28
CA LEU A 90 7.59 -38.44 4.78
C LEU A 90 7.39 -39.49 3.68
N VAL A 91 6.64 -40.54 3.97
CA VAL A 91 6.45 -41.68 3.07
C VAL A 91 5.02 -41.72 2.55
N SER A 92 4.85 -42.15 1.30
CA SER A 92 3.52 -42.41 0.76
C SER A 92 2.95 -43.67 1.43
N LYS A 93 1.77 -43.55 2.02
CA LYS A 93 1.03 -44.65 2.64
C LYS A 93 -0.47 -44.44 2.45
N ALA A 94 -1.05 -45.28 1.61
CA ALA A 94 -2.48 -45.22 1.30
C ALA A 94 -3.34 -45.35 2.57
N GLY A 95 -4.38 -44.51 2.67
CA GLY A 95 -5.32 -44.50 3.79
C GLY A 95 -4.84 -43.75 5.04
N PHE A 96 -3.66 -43.14 4.98
CA PHE A 96 -3.15 -42.21 5.97
C PHE A 96 -3.10 -40.79 5.40
N LEU A 97 -3.24 -39.83 6.30
CA LEU A 97 -3.14 -38.41 6.02
C LEU A 97 -2.07 -37.81 6.92
N TYR A 98 -1.16 -37.05 6.34
CA TYR A 98 -0.17 -36.29 7.08
C TYR A 98 -0.61 -34.83 7.18
N GLY A 99 -0.58 -34.27 8.39
CA GLY A 99 -0.89 -32.87 8.66
C GLY A 99 0.26 -32.18 9.40
N ASN A 100 0.65 -30.98 8.95
CA ASN A 100 1.57 -30.13 9.71
C ASN A 100 1.13 -28.67 9.70
N TRP A 101 1.41 -27.97 10.80
CA TRP A 101 1.10 -26.55 10.89
C TRP A 101 2.02 -25.77 9.97
N ILE A 102 1.41 -24.98 9.09
CA ILE A 102 2.11 -24.01 8.28
C ILE A 102 1.97 -22.65 8.94
N THR A 103 3.06 -21.97 9.24
CA THR A 103 3.00 -20.57 9.63
C THR A 103 2.47 -19.79 8.44
N VAL A 104 1.28 -19.19 8.57
CA VAL A 104 0.79 -18.22 7.58
C VAL A 104 1.55 -16.93 7.80
N HIS A 105 2.76 -16.91 7.26
CA HIS A 105 3.34 -15.66 6.82
C HIS A 105 2.42 -15.08 5.75
N ASN A 106 2.22 -13.76 5.78
CA ASN A 106 1.47 -12.97 4.79
C ASN A 106 1.43 -13.69 3.43
N MET A 107 0.26 -14.18 3.01
CA MET A 107 0.08 -14.74 1.67
C MET A 107 0.21 -13.61 0.66
N GLN A 108 1.44 -13.33 0.27
CA GLN A 108 1.81 -12.26 -0.64
C GLN A 108 2.07 -12.89 -2.01
N PHE A 109 1.27 -12.47 -2.99
CA PHE A 109 1.46 -12.85 -4.39
C PHE A 109 2.17 -11.69 -5.08
N ILE A 110 3.46 -11.87 -5.41
CA ILE A 110 4.27 -10.85 -6.08
C ILE A 110 4.32 -11.14 -7.57
N PHE A 111 3.64 -10.29 -8.34
CA PHE A 111 3.65 -10.38 -9.80
C PHE A 111 4.76 -9.48 -10.35
N THR A 112 5.65 -10.03 -11.18
CA THR A 112 6.77 -9.31 -11.79
C THR A 112 6.63 -9.32 -13.31
N THR A 113 7.59 -8.69 -14.01
CA THR A 113 7.68 -8.78 -15.47
C THR A 113 8.22 -10.14 -15.94
N LEU A 114 8.52 -11.08 -15.03
CA LEU A 114 9.13 -12.38 -15.33
C LEU A 114 10.40 -12.22 -16.19
N GLY A 115 11.22 -11.23 -15.85
CA GLY A 115 12.47 -10.91 -16.55
C GLY A 115 12.30 -10.19 -17.89
N ALA A 116 11.08 -10.04 -18.38
CA ALA A 116 10.83 -9.34 -19.64
C ALA A 116 11.27 -7.88 -19.56
N GLN A 117 11.90 -7.41 -20.66
CA GLN A 117 12.24 -6.01 -20.88
C GLN A 117 11.87 -5.60 -22.31
N GLY A 118 11.30 -4.39 -22.45
CA GLY A 118 11.02 -3.80 -23.75
C GLY A 118 9.54 -3.90 -24.17
N PRO A 119 9.25 -4.04 -25.48
CA PRO A 119 7.91 -3.83 -26.02
C PRO A 119 6.94 -5.01 -25.81
N THR A 120 7.44 -6.21 -25.55
CA THR A 120 6.64 -7.45 -25.46
C THR A 120 6.65 -8.00 -24.03
N GLY A 121 5.58 -8.69 -23.64
CA GLY A 121 5.49 -9.33 -22.33
C GLY A 121 6.25 -10.66 -22.24
N PRO A 122 6.29 -11.28 -21.05
CA PRO A 122 7.03 -12.52 -20.82
C PRO A 122 6.48 -13.72 -21.57
N THR A 123 7.37 -14.67 -21.89
CA THR A 123 7.04 -15.91 -22.62
C THR A 123 7.07 -17.17 -21.76
N ASN A 124 7.58 -17.09 -20.53
CA ASN A 124 7.62 -18.20 -19.57
C ASN A 124 7.49 -17.70 -18.13
N THR A 125 7.22 -18.62 -17.20
CA THR A 125 7.00 -18.34 -15.77
C THR A 125 8.13 -18.83 -14.87
N THR A 126 9.33 -19.07 -15.43
CA THR A 126 10.48 -19.70 -14.73
C THR A 126 10.91 -18.92 -13.49
N GLU A 127 10.76 -17.58 -13.48
CA GLU A 127 11.10 -16.75 -12.31
C GLU A 127 10.21 -17.00 -11.07
N TYR A 128 9.08 -17.71 -11.23
CA TYR A 128 8.23 -18.10 -10.12
C TYR A 128 8.55 -19.49 -9.55
N LEU A 129 9.56 -20.21 -10.06
CA LEU A 129 9.99 -21.48 -9.45
C LEU A 129 10.41 -21.25 -7.98
N GLY A 130 9.85 -22.04 -7.07
CA GLY A 130 10.06 -21.91 -5.62
C GLY A 130 9.24 -20.80 -4.95
N ALA A 131 8.43 -20.03 -5.69
CA ALA A 131 7.55 -19.00 -5.16
C ALA A 131 6.10 -19.51 -5.00
N MET A 132 5.27 -18.78 -4.26
CA MET A 132 3.83 -19.10 -4.11
C MET A 132 3.04 -19.11 -5.43
N LEU A 133 3.60 -18.51 -6.49
CA LEU A 133 3.02 -18.45 -7.83
C LEU A 133 3.45 -19.61 -8.75
N GLU A 134 4.35 -20.50 -8.29
CA GLU A 134 4.81 -21.64 -9.07
C GLU A 134 3.63 -22.51 -9.52
N GLY A 135 3.53 -22.75 -10.83
CA GLY A 135 2.45 -23.54 -11.42
C GLY A 135 1.05 -22.90 -11.34
N GLN A 136 0.88 -21.71 -10.77
CA GLN A 136 -0.42 -21.04 -10.61
C GLN A 136 -0.75 -20.04 -11.72
N ILE A 137 0.21 -19.73 -12.59
CA ILE A 137 0.10 -18.68 -13.62
C ILE A 137 0.04 -19.28 -15.01
N LYS A 138 -0.97 -18.86 -15.76
CA LYS A 138 -1.05 -19.10 -17.20
C LYS A 138 -0.71 -17.81 -17.94
N LEU A 139 0.24 -17.87 -18.87
CA LEU A 139 0.56 -16.73 -19.74
C LEU A 139 -0.31 -16.73 -20.98
N ASN A 140 -0.82 -15.55 -21.34
CA ASN A 140 -1.58 -15.30 -22.54
C ASN A 140 -1.07 -14.00 -23.18
N ASN A 141 -0.24 -14.11 -24.22
CA ASN A 141 0.42 -12.97 -24.89
C ASN A 141 1.15 -12.02 -23.91
N GLY A 142 1.84 -12.58 -22.91
CA GLY A 142 2.55 -11.82 -21.88
C GLY A 142 1.69 -11.34 -20.71
N ILE A 143 0.36 -11.50 -20.77
CA ILE A 143 -0.53 -11.25 -19.64
C ILE A 143 -0.56 -12.49 -18.75
N GLN A 144 -0.42 -12.27 -17.44
CA GLN A 144 -0.49 -13.32 -16.42
C GLN A 144 -1.94 -13.52 -15.98
N GLU A 145 -2.51 -14.67 -16.29
CA GLU A 145 -3.82 -15.11 -15.81
C GLU A 145 -3.64 -15.90 -14.51
N TRP A 146 -4.25 -15.41 -13.43
CA TRP A 146 -4.15 -16.00 -12.09
C TRP A 146 -5.53 -16.32 -11.54
N THR A 147 -5.64 -17.47 -10.86
CA THR A 147 -6.88 -17.89 -10.20
C THR A 147 -6.74 -17.68 -8.70
N VAL A 148 -7.65 -16.90 -8.12
CA VAL A 148 -7.69 -16.57 -6.71
C VAL A 148 -7.79 -17.86 -5.87
N PRO A 149 -6.80 -18.17 -5.02
CA PRO A 149 -6.74 -19.44 -4.29
C PRO A 149 -7.67 -19.46 -3.08
N HIS A 150 -7.98 -18.30 -2.50
CA HIS A 150 -8.79 -18.16 -1.29
C HIS A 150 -9.78 -17.00 -1.40
N THR A 151 -10.99 -17.16 -0.88
CA THR A 151 -11.95 -16.06 -0.79
C THR A 151 -11.50 -15.10 0.32
N GLY A 152 -11.43 -13.81 0.04
CA GLY A 152 -10.96 -12.82 1.00
C GLY A 152 -10.93 -11.40 0.46
N THR A 153 -10.63 -10.44 1.34
CA THR A 153 -10.27 -9.08 0.93
C THR A 153 -8.80 -9.04 0.53
N TYR A 154 -8.53 -8.77 -0.73
CA TYR A 154 -7.20 -8.62 -1.29
C TYR A 154 -6.82 -7.15 -1.33
N TYR A 155 -5.69 -6.82 -0.71
CA TYR A 155 -5.03 -5.53 -0.89
C TYR A 155 -4.08 -5.63 -2.08
N ILE A 156 -4.41 -4.92 -3.15
CA ILE A 156 -3.64 -4.94 -4.40
C ILE A 156 -2.85 -3.64 -4.48
N GLU A 157 -1.53 -3.76 -4.57
CA GLU A 157 -0.62 -2.64 -4.89
C GLU A 157 -0.08 -2.83 -6.30
N ALA A 158 -0.31 -1.86 -7.18
CA ALA A 158 0.20 -1.87 -8.54
C ALA A 158 1.13 -0.67 -8.77
N PHE A 159 2.25 -0.94 -9.43
CA PHE A 159 3.27 0.04 -9.76
C PHE A 159 3.44 0.11 -11.26
N GLY A 160 3.24 1.29 -11.86
CA GLY A 160 3.61 1.55 -13.22
C GLY A 160 5.14 1.58 -13.33
N ALA A 161 5.66 1.26 -14.51
CA ALA A 161 7.09 1.34 -14.74
C ALA A 161 7.53 2.78 -15.03
N SER A 162 8.78 3.09 -14.69
CA SER A 162 9.39 4.39 -15.02
C SER A 162 9.68 4.51 -16.52
N GLY A 163 9.63 5.73 -17.04
CA GLY A 163 10.21 6.07 -18.34
C GLY A 163 11.74 5.95 -18.33
N ALA A 164 12.32 5.89 -19.53
CA ALA A 164 13.77 5.97 -19.72
C ALA A 164 14.28 7.41 -19.60
N ASN A 165 15.55 7.52 -19.23
CA ASN A 165 16.26 8.79 -19.23
C ASN A 165 16.62 9.23 -20.65
N GLY A 166 16.70 10.54 -20.85
CA GLY A 166 17.18 11.14 -22.08
C GLY A 166 18.68 11.34 -22.02
N THR A 167 19.38 10.90 -23.07
CA THR A 167 20.85 10.97 -23.17
C THR A 167 21.32 12.22 -23.92
N CYS A 168 22.60 12.54 -23.77
CA CYS A 168 23.30 13.63 -24.44
C CYS A 168 24.79 13.29 -24.55
N ASP A 169 25.49 13.93 -25.48
CA ASP A 169 26.90 13.66 -25.75
C ASP A 169 27.87 14.37 -24.78
N SER A 170 27.51 15.55 -24.27
CA SER A 170 28.45 16.45 -23.55
C SER A 170 27.81 17.24 -22.41
N CYS A 171 26.66 16.82 -21.89
CA CYS A 171 25.97 17.54 -20.81
C CYS A 171 26.26 16.94 -19.43
N SER A 172 26.24 17.80 -18.39
CA SER A 172 26.62 17.47 -17.01
C SER A 172 25.60 16.57 -16.26
N GLY A 173 24.50 16.17 -16.90
CA GLY A 173 23.49 15.30 -16.29
C GLY A 173 22.40 14.83 -17.27
N TRP A 174 21.95 13.59 -17.10
CA TRP A 174 20.83 13.02 -17.87
C TRP A 174 19.50 13.62 -17.41
N ARG A 175 18.55 13.76 -18.34
CA ARG A 175 17.16 14.06 -17.96
C ARG A 175 16.50 12.78 -17.49
N LEU A 176 15.86 12.85 -16.32
CA LEU A 176 15.25 11.68 -15.71
C LEU A 176 13.92 11.38 -16.35
N GLY A 177 13.69 10.11 -16.70
CA GLY A 177 12.37 9.62 -17.05
C GLY A 177 11.42 9.76 -15.87
N GLY A 178 10.14 9.95 -16.15
CA GLY A 178 9.11 10.00 -15.11
C GLY A 178 9.04 8.67 -14.37
N LEU A 179 8.84 8.72 -13.06
CA LEU A 179 8.53 7.53 -12.27
C LEU A 179 7.13 7.03 -12.63
N GLY A 180 6.88 5.72 -12.56
CA GLY A 180 5.52 5.23 -12.72
C GLY A 180 4.66 5.52 -11.49
N ALA A 181 3.33 5.49 -11.65
CA ALA A 181 2.39 5.68 -10.56
C ALA A 181 2.38 4.46 -9.64
N LYS A 182 2.14 4.67 -8.35
CA LYS A 182 1.69 3.63 -7.42
C LYS A 182 0.20 3.85 -7.16
N ILE A 183 -0.61 2.81 -7.34
CA ILE A 183 -2.02 2.82 -6.96
C ILE A 183 -2.32 1.58 -6.14
N THR A 184 -3.17 1.74 -5.14
CA THR A 184 -3.57 0.66 -4.25
C THR A 184 -5.08 0.58 -4.15
N GLY A 185 -5.60 -0.62 -3.93
CA GLY A 185 -7.04 -0.85 -3.78
C GLY A 185 -7.32 -2.11 -2.99
N SER A 186 -8.43 -2.11 -2.26
CA SER A 186 -8.92 -3.28 -1.51
C SER A 186 -10.14 -3.84 -2.22
N PHE A 187 -10.12 -5.14 -2.54
CA PHE A 187 -11.18 -5.80 -3.28
C PHE A 187 -11.56 -7.11 -2.63
N GLU A 188 -12.85 -7.38 -2.53
CA GLU A 188 -13.31 -8.71 -2.19
C GLU A 188 -13.21 -9.61 -3.43
N LEU A 189 -12.32 -10.61 -3.35
CA LEU A 189 -12.17 -11.61 -4.39
C LEU A 189 -12.61 -12.97 -3.87
N LYS A 190 -13.22 -13.76 -4.74
CA LYS A 190 -13.71 -15.11 -4.41
C LYS A 190 -12.73 -16.15 -4.90
N ARG A 191 -12.54 -17.22 -4.13
CA ARG A 191 -11.80 -18.41 -4.60
C ARG A 191 -12.34 -18.86 -5.95
N GLY A 192 -11.43 -19.17 -6.88
CA GLY A 192 -11.76 -19.57 -8.24
C GLY A 192 -12.03 -18.41 -9.20
N GLN A 193 -12.14 -17.17 -8.71
CA GLN A 193 -12.21 -15.99 -9.56
C GLN A 193 -10.88 -15.80 -10.29
N LYS A 194 -10.93 -15.46 -11.58
CA LYS A 194 -9.75 -15.29 -12.42
C LYS A 194 -9.48 -13.82 -12.68
N LEU A 195 -8.21 -13.44 -12.63
CA LEU A 195 -7.73 -12.09 -12.90
C LEU A 195 -6.74 -12.11 -14.06
N LYS A 196 -6.69 -11.02 -14.82
CA LYS A 196 -5.61 -10.70 -15.75
C LYS A 196 -4.69 -9.67 -15.10
N ILE A 197 -3.39 -9.97 -15.13
CA ILE A 197 -2.35 -9.13 -14.53
C ILE A 197 -1.30 -8.87 -15.60
N LEU A 198 -1.14 -7.60 -15.98
CA LEU A 198 -0.06 -7.13 -16.86
C LEU A 198 0.84 -6.22 -16.03
N VAL A 199 2.12 -6.58 -15.92
CA VAL A 199 3.12 -5.78 -15.18
C VAL A 199 3.91 -4.92 -16.17
N GLY A 200 3.89 -3.61 -15.97
CA GLY A 200 4.55 -2.64 -16.83
C GLY A 200 6.08 -2.79 -16.83
N GLN A 201 6.70 -2.53 -17.98
CA GLN A 201 8.15 -2.62 -18.16
C GLN A 201 8.77 -1.23 -18.31
N LYS A 202 10.01 -1.08 -17.83
CA LYS A 202 10.74 0.19 -17.90
C LYS A 202 10.95 0.64 -19.35
N GLY A 203 10.78 1.94 -19.59
CA GLY A 203 11.09 2.54 -20.88
C GLY A 203 12.55 2.31 -21.29
N GLN A 204 12.79 2.19 -22.59
CA GLN A 204 14.13 1.99 -23.15
C GLN A 204 14.68 3.26 -23.77
N VAL A 205 16.00 3.38 -23.80
CA VAL A 205 16.71 4.43 -24.54
C VAL A 205 17.42 3.79 -25.73
N SER A 206 17.44 4.50 -26.87
CA SER A 206 18.18 4.02 -28.04
C SER A 206 19.66 3.89 -27.72
N ARG A 207 20.23 2.70 -27.96
CA ARG A 207 21.67 2.46 -27.82
C ARG A 207 22.47 2.86 -29.06
N LYS A 208 21.81 3.21 -30.17
CA LYS A 208 22.45 3.54 -31.45
C LYS A 208 22.89 5.01 -31.53
N ASN A 209 22.25 5.89 -30.76
CA ASN A 209 22.53 7.32 -30.76
C ASN A 209 22.92 7.77 -29.35
N ASN A 210 24.08 8.42 -29.23
CA ASN A 210 24.55 8.98 -27.94
C ASN A 210 23.65 10.14 -27.43
N LYS A 211 22.86 10.73 -28.32
CA LYS A 211 21.81 11.72 -28.05
C LYS A 211 20.43 11.17 -28.43
N ALA A 212 19.67 10.67 -27.46
CA ALA A 212 18.35 10.09 -27.68
C ALA A 212 17.36 10.46 -26.56
N PRO A 213 16.07 10.69 -26.91
CA PRO A 213 15.03 10.72 -25.89
C PRO A 213 14.82 9.31 -25.30
N GLY A 214 14.34 9.27 -24.06
CA GLY A 214 13.91 8.03 -23.44
C GLY A 214 12.49 7.65 -23.84
N GLY A 215 12.20 6.36 -23.98
CA GLY A 215 10.84 5.84 -24.14
C GLY A 215 10.04 5.92 -22.84
N GLY A 216 8.71 5.96 -22.94
CA GLY A 216 7.81 5.88 -21.78
C GLY A 216 7.83 4.51 -21.11
N GLY A 217 7.51 4.45 -19.83
CA GLY A 217 7.32 3.22 -19.08
C GLY A 217 5.92 2.65 -19.29
N GLY A 218 5.80 1.32 -19.23
CA GLY A 218 4.51 0.62 -19.30
C GLY A 218 3.66 0.81 -18.04
N GLY A 219 2.34 0.84 -18.21
CA GLY A 219 1.40 0.77 -17.08
C GLY A 219 1.25 -0.65 -16.55
N THR A 220 0.81 -0.79 -15.30
CA THR A 220 0.48 -2.08 -14.67
C THR A 220 -1.02 -2.19 -14.50
N PHE A 221 -1.61 -3.30 -14.95
CA PHE A 221 -3.06 -3.51 -15.01
C PHE A 221 -3.43 -4.77 -14.23
N VAL A 222 -4.41 -4.64 -13.35
CA VAL A 222 -5.07 -5.76 -12.68
C VAL A 222 -6.55 -5.65 -12.99
N THR A 223 -7.09 -6.63 -13.72
CA THR A 223 -8.48 -6.63 -14.19
C THR A 223 -9.14 -7.98 -13.96
N PHE A 224 -10.46 -8.01 -14.00
CA PHE A 224 -11.19 -9.26 -14.23
C PHE A 224 -11.00 -9.77 -15.66
N MET A 225 -11.46 -10.99 -15.94
CA MET A 225 -11.31 -11.61 -17.26
C MET A 225 -12.06 -10.87 -18.39
N ASP A 226 -13.10 -10.12 -18.05
CA ASP A 226 -13.87 -9.24 -18.95
C ASP A 226 -13.20 -7.86 -19.17
N ASN A 227 -11.97 -7.68 -18.68
CA ASN A 227 -11.19 -6.44 -18.69
C ASN A 227 -11.76 -5.34 -17.79
N SER A 228 -12.75 -5.61 -16.94
CA SER A 228 -13.20 -4.66 -15.93
C SER A 228 -12.05 -4.36 -14.95
N PRO A 229 -11.59 -3.09 -14.85
CA PRO A 229 -10.39 -2.77 -14.08
C PRO A 229 -10.64 -2.83 -12.57
N LEU A 230 -9.71 -3.45 -11.84
CA LEU A 230 -9.59 -3.33 -10.40
C LEU A 230 -8.63 -2.20 -10.05
N VAL A 231 -7.38 -2.34 -10.53
CA VAL A 231 -6.29 -1.38 -10.28
C VAL A 231 -5.50 -1.19 -11.56
N VAL A 232 -5.25 0.07 -11.93
CA VAL A 232 -4.40 0.42 -13.07
C VAL A 232 -3.43 1.52 -12.66
N ALA A 233 -2.14 1.21 -12.71
CA ALA A 233 -1.06 2.13 -12.41
C ALA A 233 -0.48 2.70 -13.71
N GLY A 234 -0.56 4.02 -13.90
CA GLY A 234 0.00 4.68 -15.08
C GLY A 234 1.53 4.58 -15.14
N GLY A 235 2.08 4.28 -16.32
CA GLY A 235 3.52 4.33 -16.55
C GLY A 235 4.07 5.77 -16.62
N GLY A 236 5.35 5.95 -16.31
CA GLY A 236 6.01 7.25 -16.34
C GLY A 236 6.41 7.70 -17.75
N GLY A 237 6.36 9.01 -18.00
CA GLY A 237 6.73 9.59 -19.28
C GLY A 237 8.23 9.45 -19.58
N GLY A 238 8.59 9.26 -20.85
CA GLY A 238 9.98 9.27 -21.29
C GLY A 238 10.60 10.66 -21.18
N ALA A 239 11.88 10.74 -20.84
CA ALA A 239 12.57 12.01 -20.78
C ALA A 239 12.97 12.53 -22.17
N PRO A 240 12.90 13.85 -22.40
CA PRO A 240 13.42 14.44 -23.62
C PRO A 240 14.96 14.33 -23.64
N VAL A 241 15.54 14.54 -24.81
CA VAL A 241 16.99 14.74 -24.94
C VAL A 241 17.47 15.81 -23.96
N SER A 242 18.61 15.57 -23.30
CA SER A 242 19.13 16.47 -22.28
C SER A 242 19.74 17.74 -22.91
N THR A 243 18.89 18.74 -23.15
CA THR A 243 19.25 20.11 -23.52
C THR A 243 18.84 21.09 -22.42
N PRO A 244 19.51 22.26 -22.29
CA PRO A 244 19.10 23.31 -21.36
C PRO A 244 17.63 23.72 -21.56
N GLY A 245 16.88 23.90 -20.47
CA GLY A 245 15.47 24.29 -20.50
C GLY A 245 14.44 23.15 -20.60
N ASN A 246 14.83 21.93 -20.98
CA ASN A 246 13.89 20.80 -21.05
C ASN A 246 13.57 20.24 -19.64
N PRO A 247 12.29 19.98 -19.32
CA PRO A 247 11.92 19.33 -18.06
C PRO A 247 12.27 17.83 -18.07
N ASN A 248 12.22 17.20 -16.89
CA ASN A 248 12.21 15.74 -16.78
C ASN A 248 10.90 15.15 -17.34
N GLY A 249 10.85 13.83 -17.55
CA GLY A 249 9.61 13.15 -17.90
C GLY A 249 8.57 13.30 -16.79
N ASP A 250 7.31 13.52 -17.16
CA ASP A 250 6.23 13.59 -16.19
C ASP A 250 6.04 12.23 -15.49
N PRO A 251 5.76 12.20 -14.17
CA PRO A 251 5.44 10.97 -13.48
C PRO A 251 4.12 10.37 -14.00
N GLY A 252 3.98 9.06 -13.86
CA GLY A 252 2.73 8.35 -14.09
C GLY A 252 1.64 8.90 -13.16
N GLN A 253 0.41 8.93 -13.66
CA GLN A 253 -0.73 9.48 -12.93
C GLN A 253 -1.49 8.38 -12.18
N ALA A 254 -1.87 8.66 -10.93
CA ALA A 254 -2.78 7.80 -10.15
C ALA A 254 -4.27 8.12 -10.36
N GLY A 255 -4.58 9.17 -11.14
CA GLY A 255 -5.93 9.52 -11.58
C GLY A 255 -6.28 8.95 -12.94
N GLN A 256 -7.55 9.06 -13.35
CA GLN A 256 -8.07 8.51 -14.62
C GLN A 256 -7.62 9.27 -15.89
N ASN A 257 -6.88 10.36 -15.74
CA ASN A 257 -6.43 11.23 -16.83
C ASN A 257 -4.90 11.28 -16.88
N GLY A 258 -4.34 11.12 -18.07
CA GLY A 258 -2.92 11.37 -18.32
C GLY A 258 -2.59 12.87 -18.44
N THR A 259 -1.32 13.23 -18.23
CA THR A 259 -0.82 14.61 -18.43
C THR A 259 -0.45 14.86 -19.90
N ARG A 260 -0.27 16.14 -20.28
CA ARG A 260 0.27 16.59 -21.58
C ARG A 260 -0.30 15.84 -22.80
N HIS A 261 -1.60 16.03 -23.06
CA HIS A 261 -2.35 15.33 -24.13
C HIS A 261 -2.48 13.81 -23.91
N GLY A 262 -2.32 13.35 -22.68
CA GLY A 262 -2.63 11.99 -22.27
C GLY A 262 -4.11 11.63 -22.41
N GLY A 263 -4.38 10.33 -22.49
CA GLY A 263 -5.72 9.79 -22.60
C GLY A 263 -6.57 10.05 -21.35
N ARG A 264 -7.89 9.99 -21.53
CA ARG A 264 -8.90 10.11 -20.47
C ARG A 264 -9.82 8.90 -20.45
N ALA A 265 -10.31 8.50 -19.28
CA ALA A 265 -11.27 7.40 -19.14
C ALA A 265 -10.85 6.10 -19.87
N GLY A 266 -9.56 5.77 -19.83
CA GLY A 266 -9.01 4.56 -20.44
C GLY A 266 -8.69 4.63 -21.93
N SER A 267 -8.86 5.78 -22.59
CA SER A 267 -8.32 6.02 -23.95
C SER A 267 -6.79 6.15 -23.95
N GLY A 268 -6.17 6.00 -25.12
CA GLY A 268 -4.76 6.29 -25.33
C GLY A 268 -4.47 7.80 -25.43
N GLY A 269 -3.20 8.16 -25.26
CA GLY A 269 -2.72 9.53 -25.46
C GLY A 269 -2.78 9.97 -26.92
N ARG A 270 -2.65 11.28 -27.13
CA ARG A 270 -2.64 11.89 -28.47
C ARG A 270 -1.44 12.80 -28.65
N LEU A 271 -0.97 12.90 -29.88
CA LEU A 271 0.07 13.84 -30.25
C LEU A 271 -0.49 15.25 -30.21
N SER A 272 0.30 16.20 -29.70
CA SER A 272 -0.10 17.61 -29.67
C SER A 272 -0.16 18.24 -31.05
N LEU A 273 0.61 17.70 -32.01
CA LEU A 273 0.70 18.17 -33.39
C LEU A 273 0.83 16.98 -34.36
N PRO A 274 0.18 17.04 -35.54
CA PRO A 274 0.37 16.05 -36.60
C PRO A 274 1.83 16.01 -37.08
N GLY A 275 2.37 14.80 -37.30
CA GLY A 275 3.70 14.61 -37.90
C GLY A 275 4.88 14.56 -36.92
N LEU A 276 4.64 14.66 -35.61
CA LEU A 276 5.67 14.40 -34.59
C LEU A 276 6.20 12.97 -34.72
N MET A 277 7.52 12.81 -34.74
CA MET A 277 8.20 11.50 -34.73
C MET A 277 8.32 10.97 -33.29
N ALA A 278 7.19 10.92 -32.59
CA ALA A 278 7.07 10.38 -31.23
C ALA A 278 5.83 9.48 -31.13
N GLY A 279 5.83 8.57 -30.16
CA GLY A 279 4.68 7.76 -29.81
C GLY A 279 4.06 8.20 -28.49
N THR A 280 2.76 8.00 -28.32
CA THR A 280 2.05 8.25 -27.06
C THR A 280 1.75 6.94 -26.33
N GLY A 281 1.50 7.02 -25.01
CA GLY A 281 1.07 5.87 -24.23
C GLY A 281 -0.35 5.42 -24.59
N ALA A 282 -0.64 4.14 -24.35
CA ALA A 282 -1.96 3.54 -24.51
C ALA A 282 -2.72 3.50 -23.17
N GLY A 283 -4.04 3.38 -23.25
CA GLY A 283 -4.93 3.15 -22.10
C GLY A 283 -5.40 1.69 -22.01
N ILE A 284 -6.42 1.46 -21.17
CA ILE A 284 -7.04 0.13 -21.09
C ILE A 284 -7.88 -0.20 -22.34
N TRP A 285 -8.53 0.80 -22.94
CA TRP A 285 -9.44 0.67 -24.08
C TRP A 285 -8.88 1.23 -25.40
N GLY A 286 -8.01 2.25 -25.33
CA GLY A 286 -7.53 2.96 -26.52
C GLY A 286 -6.03 2.84 -26.74
N ASP A 287 -5.63 2.51 -27.96
CA ASP A 287 -4.23 2.53 -28.38
C ASP A 287 -3.68 3.96 -28.40
N GLY A 288 -2.36 4.09 -28.30
CA GLY A 288 -1.65 5.36 -28.49
C GLY A 288 -1.52 5.74 -29.96
N GLU A 289 -1.17 7.00 -30.21
CA GLU A 289 -0.76 7.50 -31.52
C GLU A 289 0.74 7.34 -31.74
N GLY A 290 1.15 7.10 -32.98
CA GLY A 290 2.55 6.99 -33.39
C GLY A 290 2.66 6.73 -34.87
N LYS A 291 3.68 7.33 -35.51
CA LYS A 291 3.88 7.27 -36.96
C LYS A 291 4.44 5.92 -37.42
N ASP A 292 5.43 5.40 -36.69
CA ASP A 292 6.17 4.18 -37.04
C ASP A 292 5.74 2.97 -36.18
N GLY A 293 4.47 2.99 -35.74
CA GLY A 293 3.87 2.00 -34.84
C GLY A 293 3.21 2.65 -33.63
N LYS A 294 2.28 1.92 -33.01
CA LYS A 294 1.46 2.39 -31.89
C LYS A 294 1.72 1.55 -30.65
N ALA A 295 1.66 2.17 -29.48
CA ALA A 295 1.45 1.42 -28.25
C ALA A 295 0.02 0.88 -28.24
N LEU A 296 -0.14 -0.43 -28.08
CA LEU A 296 -1.46 -1.07 -28.01
C LEU A 296 -2.02 -0.98 -26.60
N SER A 297 -3.33 -0.82 -26.53
CA SER A 297 -4.10 -0.86 -25.29
C SER A 297 -4.04 -2.22 -24.61
N PHE A 298 -4.36 -2.26 -23.31
CA PHE A 298 -4.43 -3.51 -22.55
C PHE A 298 -5.35 -4.55 -23.22
N GLN A 299 -6.53 -4.13 -23.70
CA GLN A 299 -7.44 -5.05 -24.39
C GLN A 299 -6.85 -5.63 -25.68
N ASN A 300 -5.91 -4.92 -26.30
CA ASN A 300 -5.20 -5.32 -27.51
C ASN A 300 -3.84 -5.97 -27.19
N GLY A 301 -3.63 -6.42 -25.95
CA GLY A 301 -2.43 -7.17 -25.51
C GLY A 301 -1.33 -6.31 -24.89
N GLY A 302 -1.46 -4.98 -24.87
CA GLY A 302 -0.51 -4.08 -24.17
C GLY A 302 0.90 -4.04 -24.76
N ILE A 303 1.09 -4.45 -26.01
CA ILE A 303 2.38 -4.48 -26.71
C ILE A 303 2.74 -3.07 -27.20
N SER A 304 4.00 -2.66 -27.04
CA SER A 304 4.51 -1.41 -27.62
C SER A 304 5.14 -1.63 -29.00
N ALA A 305 5.20 -0.59 -29.83
CA ALA A 305 5.90 -0.67 -31.11
C ALA A 305 7.43 -0.64 -30.92
N ASP A 306 8.14 -1.55 -31.60
CA ASP A 306 9.59 -1.47 -31.77
C ASP A 306 9.90 -0.67 -33.05
N GLY A 307 10.83 0.29 -32.97
CA GLY A 307 11.14 1.25 -34.04
C GLY A 307 11.80 0.64 -35.29
N HIS A 308 11.75 -0.68 -35.47
CA HIS A 308 12.23 -1.39 -36.65
C HIS A 308 11.25 -2.53 -37.04
N ARG A 309 10.56 -2.30 -38.17
CA ARG A 309 9.84 -3.26 -39.03
C ARG A 309 9.16 -4.47 -38.35
N MET A 310 7.85 -4.35 -38.27
CA MET A 310 6.88 -5.44 -38.32
C MET A 310 7.11 -6.30 -39.57
N LEU A 311 7.55 -7.53 -39.41
CA LEU A 311 7.34 -8.68 -40.29
C LEU A 311 7.71 -9.94 -39.50
N ASP A 312 6.71 -10.67 -39.02
CA ASP A 312 6.60 -12.12 -39.21
C ASP A 312 5.28 -12.64 -38.62
N LEU A 313 4.46 -13.20 -39.52
CA LEU A 313 3.30 -14.03 -39.18
C LEU A 313 3.77 -15.34 -38.55
N PHE A 314 3.07 -15.82 -37.51
CA PHE A 314 2.67 -17.23 -37.46
C PHE A 314 1.32 -17.38 -36.71
N PRO A 315 0.36 -18.14 -37.24
CA PRO A 315 -0.86 -18.53 -36.53
C PRO A 315 -0.53 -19.72 -35.62
N VAL A 316 -0.99 -19.72 -34.37
CA VAL A 316 -0.99 -20.92 -33.52
C VAL A 316 -2.42 -21.25 -33.12
N LEU A 317 -2.93 -22.29 -33.77
CA LEU A 317 -4.11 -23.06 -33.41
C LEU A 317 -3.82 -23.84 -32.12
N ILE A 318 -4.67 -23.74 -31.09
CA ILE A 318 -4.64 -24.64 -29.92
C ILE A 318 -6.03 -25.29 -29.76
N PHE A 319 -6.07 -26.62 -29.88
CA PHE A 319 -7.16 -27.49 -29.41
C PHE A 319 -7.00 -27.77 -27.91
N VAL A 320 -8.09 -27.78 -27.12
CA VAL A 320 -8.41 -28.83 -26.11
C VAL A 320 -9.93 -28.85 -25.82
N LEU A 321 -10.57 -30.03 -25.90
CA LEU A 321 -11.91 -30.36 -25.38
C LEU A 321 -11.81 -31.06 -24.00
N ALA A 322 -12.66 -30.60 -23.06
CA ALA A 322 -13.44 -31.25 -21.95
C ALA A 322 -12.96 -32.57 -21.27
N PRO A 323 -13.18 -32.81 -19.93
CA PRO A 323 -14.50 -32.73 -19.30
C PRO A 323 -14.59 -32.16 -17.85
N ILE A 324 -15.85 -32.05 -17.42
CA ILE A 324 -16.46 -31.56 -16.17
C ILE A 324 -16.20 -32.54 -14.99
N ILE A 325 -16.12 -32.05 -13.74
CA ILE A 325 -16.98 -32.44 -12.59
C ILE A 325 -16.67 -31.59 -11.36
N GLN A 326 -17.77 -31.26 -10.70
CA GLN A 326 -18.01 -30.33 -9.61
C GLN A 326 -17.87 -31.03 -8.26
N CYS A 327 -17.43 -30.32 -7.23
CA CYS A 327 -18.05 -30.44 -5.91
C CYS A 327 -18.08 -29.07 -5.22
N TYR A 328 -19.27 -28.75 -4.73
CA TYR A 328 -19.66 -27.51 -4.07
C TYR A 328 -19.15 -27.44 -2.63
N SER A 329 -18.95 -26.22 -2.14
CA SER A 329 -19.61 -25.79 -0.91
C SER A 329 -19.94 -24.30 -1.02
N THR A 330 -21.23 -24.01 -1.10
CA THR A 330 -21.80 -22.66 -0.98
C THR A 330 -22.04 -22.39 0.49
N ASP A 331 -21.15 -21.67 1.16
CA ASP A 331 -21.56 -20.93 2.34
C ASP A 331 -20.86 -19.57 2.40
N LYS A 332 -21.67 -18.52 2.57
CA LYS A 332 -21.32 -17.10 2.37
C LYS A 332 -20.89 -16.42 3.67
N ASN A 333 -20.37 -17.15 4.65
CA ASN A 333 -20.02 -16.56 5.94
C ASN A 333 -18.54 -16.79 6.25
N TYR A 334 -17.74 -15.73 6.16
CA TYR A 334 -16.44 -15.69 6.82
C TYR A 334 -16.68 -15.94 8.32
N ARG A 335 -16.09 -17.00 8.87
CA ARG A 335 -16.08 -17.25 10.30
C ARG A 335 -14.62 -17.28 10.75
N SER A 336 -14.29 -16.38 11.67
CA SER A 336 -12.97 -16.34 12.33
C SER A 336 -12.74 -17.64 13.12
N SER A 337 -11.49 -18.04 13.32
CA SER A 337 -11.12 -19.16 14.20
C SER A 337 -10.79 -18.74 15.63
N TYR A 338 -10.84 -17.44 15.91
CA TYR A 338 -10.60 -16.88 17.24
C TYR A 338 -11.91 -16.75 18.02
N LEU A 339 -11.90 -17.13 19.29
CA LEU A 339 -13.07 -17.17 20.18
C LEU A 339 -12.84 -16.27 21.38
N THR A 340 -13.86 -15.49 21.73
CA THR A 340 -13.99 -14.94 23.08
C THR A 340 -14.86 -15.91 23.87
N ILE A 341 -14.39 -16.32 25.04
CA ILE A 341 -15.13 -17.17 25.97
C ILE A 341 -15.51 -16.34 27.19
N TRP A 342 -16.78 -16.40 27.57
CA TRP A 342 -17.28 -15.87 28.84
C TRP A 342 -17.67 -17.02 29.76
N ASP A 343 -17.06 -17.04 30.95
CA ASP A 343 -17.30 -18.07 31.95
C ASP A 343 -18.56 -17.81 32.77
N ASP A 344 -19.25 -18.89 33.13
CA ASP A 344 -20.56 -18.92 33.78
C ASP A 344 -21.60 -18.02 33.09
N LYS A 345 -21.54 -17.98 31.76
CA LYS A 345 -22.43 -17.20 30.90
C LYS A 345 -23.07 -18.07 29.82
N VAL A 346 -24.28 -17.69 29.44
CA VAL A 346 -25.00 -18.24 28.28
C VAL A 346 -25.76 -17.16 27.52
N LEU A 347 -25.94 -17.40 26.23
CA LEU A 347 -26.88 -16.66 25.41
C LEU A 347 -28.19 -17.45 25.32
N LEU A 348 -29.27 -16.89 25.85
CA LEU A 348 -30.61 -17.50 25.81
C LEU A 348 -31.40 -17.02 24.59
N GLY A 349 -32.44 -17.76 24.20
CA GLY A 349 -33.35 -17.38 23.11
C GLY A 349 -32.80 -17.50 21.69
N HIS A 350 -31.51 -17.82 21.54
CA HIS A 350 -30.83 -17.93 20.25
C HIS A 350 -30.37 -19.35 19.89
N VAL A 351 -30.62 -20.33 20.76
CA VAL A 351 -30.22 -21.74 20.56
C VAL A 351 -30.97 -22.33 19.36
N MET A 352 -30.22 -22.71 18.34
CA MET A 352 -30.72 -23.33 17.11
C MET A 352 -30.67 -24.85 17.18
N THR A 353 -29.64 -25.39 17.82
CA THR A 353 -29.34 -26.82 17.78
C THR A 353 -28.60 -27.21 19.05
N VAL A 354 -29.02 -28.32 19.64
CA VAL A 354 -28.36 -28.90 20.81
C VAL A 354 -27.71 -30.23 20.42
N ARG A 355 -26.48 -30.43 20.89
CA ARG A 355 -25.63 -31.60 20.66
C ARG A 355 -24.83 -31.91 21.93
N TYR A 356 -24.21 -33.08 21.97
CA TYR A 356 -23.15 -33.37 22.93
C TYR A 356 -21.81 -33.20 22.26
N ALA A 357 -20.89 -32.52 22.93
CA ALA A 357 -19.52 -32.33 22.48
C ALA A 357 -18.59 -32.66 23.65
N ASP A 358 -17.57 -33.47 23.40
CA ASP A 358 -16.64 -33.91 24.47
C ASP A 358 -15.81 -32.76 25.03
N GLU A 359 -15.61 -31.71 24.22
CA GLU A 359 -14.87 -30.51 24.58
C GLU A 359 -15.51 -29.26 23.98
N ILE A 360 -15.24 -28.11 24.61
CA ILE A 360 -15.68 -26.79 24.14
C ILE A 360 -15.27 -26.51 22.68
N THR A 361 -14.11 -27.01 22.27
CA THR A 361 -13.55 -26.81 20.93
C THR A 361 -14.33 -27.61 19.88
N SER A 362 -14.80 -28.81 20.21
CA SER A 362 -15.71 -29.61 19.38
C SER A 362 -17.05 -28.88 19.20
N CYS A 363 -17.59 -28.29 20.28
CA CYS A 363 -18.79 -27.47 20.20
C CYS A 363 -18.62 -26.23 19.29
N ALA A 364 -17.45 -25.58 19.37
CA ALA A 364 -17.10 -24.47 18.51
C ALA A 364 -17.02 -24.88 17.03
N HIS A 365 -16.38 -26.02 16.73
CA HIS A 365 -16.30 -26.55 15.37
C HIS A 365 -17.67 -26.93 14.81
N ASP A 366 -18.53 -27.55 15.60
CA ASP A 366 -19.90 -27.85 15.20
C ASP A 366 -20.66 -26.56 14.82
N CYS A 367 -20.44 -25.47 15.56
CA CYS A 367 -20.95 -24.16 15.17
C CYS A 367 -20.39 -23.71 13.81
N LEU A 368 -19.07 -23.80 13.59
CA LEU A 368 -18.44 -23.41 12.31
C LEU A 368 -18.96 -24.19 11.11
N LEU A 369 -19.26 -25.48 11.29
CA LEU A 369 -19.78 -26.35 10.23
C LEU A 369 -21.28 -26.17 10.02
N LYS A 370 -22.01 -25.62 11.00
CA LYS A 370 -23.47 -25.43 10.92
C LYS A 370 -23.82 -24.09 10.26
N PRO A 371 -24.46 -24.07 9.07
CA PRO A 371 -24.94 -22.83 8.46
C PRO A 371 -25.87 -22.06 9.42
N GLY A 372 -25.67 -20.75 9.53
CA GLY A 372 -26.47 -19.88 10.41
C GLY A 372 -26.00 -19.79 11.87
N CYS A 373 -25.11 -20.66 12.35
CA CYS A 373 -24.53 -20.53 13.70
C CYS A 373 -23.55 -19.35 13.80
N GLN A 374 -23.60 -18.58 14.90
CA GLN A 374 -22.78 -17.39 15.15
C GLN A 374 -22.10 -17.38 16.52
N SER A 375 -22.55 -18.20 17.47
CA SER A 375 -21.93 -18.42 18.79
C SER A 375 -22.39 -19.77 19.34
N PHE A 376 -21.91 -20.17 20.52
CA PHE A 376 -22.35 -21.38 21.18
C PHE A 376 -22.34 -21.23 22.71
N ASN A 377 -23.13 -22.05 23.41
CA ASN A 377 -22.98 -22.30 24.84
C ASN A 377 -22.47 -23.73 25.05
N PHE A 378 -21.61 -23.93 26.04
CA PHE A 378 -21.04 -25.23 26.37
C PHE A 378 -21.15 -25.52 27.87
N GLY A 379 -21.81 -26.61 28.25
CA GLY A 379 -21.90 -27.06 29.63
C GLY A 379 -20.64 -27.82 30.04
N LYS A 380 -19.86 -27.25 30.97
CA LYS A 380 -18.57 -27.79 31.46
C LYS A 380 -18.71 -29.21 32.03
N ASP A 381 -19.81 -29.46 32.74
CA ASP A 381 -20.05 -30.74 33.44
C ASP A 381 -20.99 -31.67 32.68
N SER A 382 -21.78 -31.14 31.73
CA SER A 382 -22.82 -31.88 31.02
C SER A 382 -22.45 -32.22 29.58
N ASN A 383 -21.33 -31.71 29.07
CA ASN A 383 -20.92 -31.79 27.66
C ASN A 383 -22.00 -31.27 26.69
N LEU A 384 -22.94 -30.47 27.19
CA LEU A 384 -24.05 -29.96 26.42
C LEU A 384 -23.57 -28.80 25.54
N CYS A 385 -23.65 -28.97 24.23
CA CYS A 385 -23.31 -27.97 23.24
C CYS A 385 -24.57 -27.36 22.63
N GLU A 386 -24.80 -26.07 22.85
CA GLU A 386 -25.92 -25.31 22.32
C GLU A 386 -25.40 -24.34 21.24
N LEU A 387 -25.70 -24.60 19.97
CA LEU A 387 -25.32 -23.74 18.85
C LEU A 387 -26.32 -22.59 18.70
N ASN A 388 -25.84 -21.35 18.59
CA ASN A 388 -26.68 -20.15 18.58
C ASN A 388 -26.69 -19.45 17.22
N ASN A 389 -27.82 -18.85 16.80
CA ASN A 389 -27.93 -18.09 15.55
C ASN A 389 -27.48 -16.63 15.64
N SER A 390 -27.07 -16.17 16.83
CA SER A 390 -26.69 -14.78 17.09
C SER A 390 -25.32 -14.72 17.78
N SER A 391 -24.64 -13.59 17.64
CA SER A 391 -23.43 -13.25 18.40
C SER A 391 -23.80 -12.18 19.44
N SER A 392 -23.38 -12.37 20.70
CA SER A 392 -23.78 -11.46 21.77
C SER A 392 -22.87 -10.23 21.87
N GLN A 393 -23.44 -9.10 22.28
CA GLN A 393 -22.70 -8.07 23.01
C GLN A 393 -22.77 -8.43 24.51
N VAL A 394 -21.77 -8.09 25.32
CA VAL A 394 -21.62 -8.52 26.74
C VAL A 394 -22.89 -8.32 27.60
N LYS A 395 -23.79 -7.40 27.21
CA LYS A 395 -25.05 -7.09 27.90
C LYS A 395 -26.15 -8.13 27.71
N ASP A 396 -26.06 -9.00 26.70
CA ASP A 396 -27.10 -9.97 26.33
C ASP A 396 -26.86 -11.36 26.96
N LEU A 397 -25.81 -11.50 27.78
CA LEU A 397 -25.41 -12.75 28.40
C LEU A 397 -25.98 -12.92 29.81
N GLU A 398 -26.72 -13.99 30.02
CA GLU A 398 -27.23 -14.37 31.33
C GLU A 398 -26.23 -15.21 32.10
N SER A 399 -26.23 -15.07 33.43
CA SER A 399 -25.39 -15.88 34.30
C SER A 399 -25.97 -17.30 34.43
N LYS A 400 -25.13 -18.30 34.17
CA LYS A 400 -25.48 -19.71 34.37
C LYS A 400 -24.23 -20.48 34.77
N ASN A 401 -24.22 -20.97 36.00
CA ASN A 401 -23.10 -21.74 36.53
C ASN A 401 -22.83 -22.99 35.69
N SER A 402 -21.56 -23.37 35.59
CA SER A 402 -21.10 -24.55 34.84
C SER A 402 -21.31 -24.46 33.32
N PHE A 403 -21.49 -23.26 32.77
CA PHE A 403 -21.60 -23.02 31.32
C PHE A 403 -20.58 -22.00 30.83
N LEU A 404 -20.17 -22.15 29.58
CA LEU A 404 -19.30 -21.23 28.85
C LEU A 404 -20.07 -20.70 27.65
N HIS A 405 -20.04 -19.39 27.41
CA HIS A 405 -20.48 -18.83 26.15
C HIS A 405 -19.27 -18.53 25.26
N GLY A 406 -19.25 -19.06 24.04
CA GLY A 406 -18.22 -18.78 23.06
C GLY A 406 -18.77 -18.04 21.84
N SER A 407 -18.16 -16.93 21.46
CA SER A 407 -18.49 -16.21 20.22
C SER A 407 -17.24 -15.89 19.41
N TRP A 408 -17.37 -15.90 18.09
CA TRP A 408 -16.25 -15.64 17.18
C TRP A 408 -15.81 -14.18 17.25
N ILE A 409 -14.51 -13.97 17.42
CA ILE A 409 -13.88 -12.65 17.27
C ILE A 409 -13.81 -12.36 15.78
N THR A 410 -14.64 -11.45 15.28
CA THR A 410 -14.32 -10.77 14.02
C THR A 410 -13.04 -9.98 14.28
N VAL A 411 -11.87 -10.44 13.81
CA VAL A 411 -10.61 -9.68 13.94
C VAL A 411 -10.76 -8.45 13.04
N PRO A 412 -11.07 -7.26 13.58
CA PRO A 412 -11.23 -6.09 12.75
C PRO A 412 -9.81 -5.64 12.40
N ILE A 413 -9.58 -5.28 11.14
CA ILE A 413 -8.39 -4.53 10.78
C ILE A 413 -8.47 -3.19 11.55
N ILE A 414 -7.74 -3.04 12.66
CA ILE A 414 -7.75 -1.79 13.44
C ILE A 414 -6.91 -0.77 12.68
N LYS A 415 -7.60 0.24 12.15
CA LYS A 415 -7.01 1.32 11.38
C LYS A 415 -6.97 2.61 12.18
N PHE A 416 -5.76 3.07 12.53
CA PHE A 416 -5.55 4.40 13.11
C PHE A 416 -5.40 5.44 12.00
N VAL A 417 -6.14 6.55 12.09
CA VAL A 417 -6.08 7.64 11.11
C VAL A 417 -5.73 8.92 11.82
N PHE A 418 -4.50 9.40 11.60
CA PHE A 418 -4.04 10.67 12.13
C PHE A 418 -4.30 11.77 11.12
N THR A 419 -4.94 12.87 11.55
CA THR A 419 -5.26 14.02 10.70
C THR A 419 -4.62 15.29 11.25
N ALA A 420 -4.76 16.40 10.51
CA ALA A 420 -4.41 17.72 11.03
C ALA A 420 -5.40 18.23 12.10
N LEU A 421 -6.42 17.43 12.49
CA LEU A 421 -7.42 17.80 13.49
C LEU A 421 -8.10 19.14 13.19
N GLY A 422 -8.45 19.34 11.91
CA GLY A 422 -9.09 20.55 11.41
C GLY A 422 -8.18 21.78 11.32
N ALA A 423 -6.92 21.69 11.77
CA ALA A 423 -6.00 22.81 11.71
C ALA A 423 -5.50 23.05 10.27
N ALA A 424 -5.17 24.32 10.00
CA ALA A 424 -4.63 24.77 8.73
C ALA A 424 -3.72 25.98 8.93
N GLY A 425 -2.67 26.09 8.10
CA GLY A 425 -1.72 27.20 8.15
C GLY A 425 -0.41 26.85 8.86
N PRO A 426 0.25 27.81 9.53
CA PRO A 426 1.64 27.66 9.96
C PRO A 426 1.82 26.84 11.25
N THR A 427 0.79 26.71 12.07
CA THR A 427 0.84 26.02 13.38
C THR A 427 -0.02 24.76 13.37
N GLY A 428 0.36 23.76 14.17
CA GLY A 428 -0.42 22.53 14.30
C GLY A 428 -1.68 22.68 15.17
N PRO A 429 -2.44 21.58 15.34
CA PRO A 429 -3.70 21.59 16.07
C PRO A 429 -3.55 21.83 17.57
N THR A 430 -4.56 22.49 18.14
CA THR A 430 -4.65 22.79 19.59
C THR A 430 -5.70 21.95 20.31
N SER A 431 -6.52 21.19 19.58
CA SER A 431 -7.58 20.33 20.12
C SER A 431 -7.60 18.98 19.41
N GLN A 432 -7.97 17.93 20.16
CA GLN A 432 -8.17 16.56 19.66
C GLN A 432 -9.65 16.21 19.45
N SER A 433 -10.54 17.19 19.46
CA SER A 433 -12.00 16.98 19.41
C SER A 433 -12.48 16.20 18.19
N GLU A 434 -11.76 16.22 17.06
CA GLU A 434 -12.08 15.40 15.88
C GLU A 434 -11.90 13.89 16.10
N TYR A 435 -11.19 13.47 17.16
CA TYR A 435 -11.07 12.06 17.51
C TYR A 435 -12.17 11.55 18.43
N LEU A 436 -13.08 12.40 18.93
CA LEU A 436 -14.24 11.94 19.71
C LEU A 436 -15.08 10.95 18.89
N GLY A 437 -15.41 9.80 19.48
CA GLY A 437 -16.12 8.71 18.81
C GLY A 437 -15.28 7.87 17.86
N THR A 438 -13.97 8.11 17.77
CA THR A 438 -13.02 7.31 16.97
C THR A 438 -12.19 6.39 17.87
N ILE A 439 -11.48 5.43 17.27
CA ILE A 439 -10.55 4.56 18.02
C ILE A 439 -9.33 5.30 18.60
N LEU A 440 -9.14 6.58 18.26
CA LEU A 440 -8.07 7.43 18.80
C LEU A 440 -8.55 8.29 19.99
N GLU A 441 -9.84 8.25 20.32
CA GLU A 441 -10.41 9.02 21.43
C GLU A 441 -9.68 8.73 22.74
N GLY A 442 -9.12 9.78 23.37
CA GLY A 442 -8.40 9.66 24.63
C GLY A 442 -7.04 8.94 24.54
N LEU A 443 -6.60 8.50 23.35
CA LEU A 443 -5.33 7.79 23.16
C LEU A 443 -4.21 8.68 22.60
N VAL A 444 -4.52 9.92 22.22
CA VAL A 444 -3.59 10.87 21.62
C VAL A 444 -3.37 12.06 22.56
N LYS A 445 -2.12 12.45 22.76
CA LYS A 445 -1.75 13.67 23.47
C LYS A 445 -1.18 14.67 22.48
N LEU A 446 -1.63 15.92 22.52
CA LEU A 446 -1.04 16.99 21.72
C LEU A 446 0.11 17.68 22.47
N ASN A 447 1.19 17.92 21.75
CA ASN A 447 2.36 18.67 22.20
C ASN A 447 2.78 19.62 21.07
N ASN A 448 2.41 20.91 21.19
CA ASN A 448 2.64 21.94 20.16
C ASN A 448 2.18 21.52 18.75
N GLY A 449 1.02 20.87 18.65
CA GLY A 449 0.46 20.37 17.38
C GLY A 449 0.99 19.00 16.93
N ILE A 450 2.04 18.48 17.56
CA ILE A 450 2.51 17.11 17.35
C ILE A 450 1.65 16.15 18.18
N GLN A 451 1.21 15.06 17.57
CA GLN A 451 0.39 14.02 18.19
C GLN A 451 1.29 12.92 18.74
N GLU A 452 1.28 12.74 20.05
CA GLU A 452 1.96 11.65 20.75
C GLU A 452 0.97 10.50 20.94
N TRP A 453 1.32 9.32 20.43
CA TRP A 453 0.46 8.13 20.47
C TRP A 453 1.24 6.92 21.02
N THR A 454 0.57 6.12 21.83
CA THR A 454 1.15 4.89 22.41
C THR A 454 0.58 3.67 21.70
N VAL A 455 1.48 2.84 21.16
CA VAL A 455 1.15 1.61 20.46
C VAL A 455 0.34 0.69 21.37
N PRO A 456 -0.93 0.38 21.03
CA PRO A 456 -1.81 -0.39 21.91
C PRO A 456 -1.52 -1.89 21.86
N HIS A 457 -0.98 -2.39 20.74
CA HIS A 457 -0.71 -3.81 20.50
C HIS A 457 0.64 -4.01 19.79
N THR A 458 1.38 -5.05 20.17
CA THR A 458 2.58 -5.47 19.45
C THR A 458 2.18 -6.06 18.10
N GLY A 459 2.90 -5.72 17.03
CA GLY A 459 2.67 -6.27 15.70
C GLY A 459 3.38 -5.52 14.59
N ILE A 460 3.14 -5.92 13.34
CA ILE A 460 3.62 -5.22 12.16
C ILE A 460 2.61 -4.14 11.77
N TYR A 461 3.06 -2.90 11.68
CA TYR A 461 2.29 -1.73 11.29
C TYR A 461 2.71 -1.26 9.90
N ASN A 462 1.75 -1.20 8.98
CA ASN A 462 1.92 -0.53 7.71
C ASN A 462 1.56 0.95 7.87
N ILE A 463 2.56 1.80 7.79
CA ILE A 463 2.45 3.25 7.97
C ILE A 463 2.44 3.91 6.61
N GLU A 464 1.38 4.67 6.30
CA GLU A 464 1.31 5.54 5.12
C GLU A 464 1.32 7.00 5.56
N ALA A 465 2.31 7.77 5.10
CA ALA A 465 2.45 9.19 5.36
C ALA A 465 2.27 9.99 4.06
N PHE A 466 1.59 11.13 4.15
CA PHE A 466 1.32 12.01 3.02
C PHE A 466 1.80 13.42 3.34
N GLY A 467 2.75 13.94 2.58
CA GLY A 467 3.11 15.35 2.65
C GLY A 467 1.98 16.22 2.13
N ALA A 468 1.87 17.44 2.63
CA ALA A 468 0.85 18.38 2.16
C ALA A 468 1.29 19.07 0.86
N SER A 469 0.31 19.51 0.06
CA SER A 469 0.59 20.30 -1.14
C SER A 469 0.96 21.75 -0.81
N GLY A 470 1.73 22.36 -1.71
CA GLY A 470 1.92 23.81 -1.73
C GLY A 470 0.64 24.54 -2.12
N ALA A 471 0.58 25.83 -1.80
CA ALA A 471 -0.45 26.72 -2.30
C ALA A 471 -0.23 27.05 -3.79
N ASN A 472 -1.34 27.32 -4.47
CA ASN A 472 -1.32 27.82 -5.84
C ASN A 472 -0.88 29.29 -5.87
N GLY A 473 -0.23 29.68 -6.96
CA GLY A 473 0.06 31.06 -7.26
C GLY A 473 -1.10 31.72 -7.99
N THR A 474 -1.45 32.92 -7.57
CA THR A 474 -2.56 33.71 -8.12
C THR A 474 -2.04 34.75 -9.12
N CYS A 475 -2.87 35.15 -10.08
CA CYS A 475 -2.65 36.36 -10.87
C CYS A 475 -3.97 36.93 -11.39
N ILE A 476 -4.00 38.23 -11.71
CA ILE A 476 -5.22 38.99 -12.05
C ILE A 476 -5.63 38.81 -13.52
N SER A 477 -4.66 38.77 -14.45
CA SER A 477 -4.90 38.91 -15.89
C SER A 477 -4.61 37.66 -16.71
N CYS A 478 -4.37 36.53 -16.05
CA CYS A 478 -4.02 35.25 -16.68
C CYS A 478 -5.18 34.24 -16.65
N SER A 479 -5.23 33.37 -17.67
CA SER A 479 -6.29 32.37 -17.87
C SER A 479 -6.23 31.16 -16.92
N GLY A 480 -5.36 31.17 -15.90
CA GLY A 480 -5.26 30.08 -14.93
C GLY A 480 -4.24 30.31 -13.80
N TRP A 481 -4.45 29.62 -12.67
CA TRP A 481 -3.54 29.59 -11.52
C TRP A 481 -2.38 28.62 -11.78
N ARG A 482 -1.19 28.95 -11.27
CA ARG A 482 -0.08 27.99 -11.21
C ARG A 482 -0.29 27.05 -10.04
N LEU A 483 -0.03 25.77 -10.24
CA LEU A 483 -0.31 24.76 -9.24
C LEU A 483 0.85 24.65 -8.26
N GLY A 484 0.52 24.63 -6.97
CA GLY A 484 1.48 24.22 -5.95
C GLY A 484 1.84 22.75 -6.16
N GLY A 485 3.07 22.38 -5.83
CA GLY A 485 3.52 21.01 -5.88
C GLY A 485 2.66 20.13 -4.96
N LEU A 486 2.37 18.92 -5.42
CA LEU A 486 1.74 17.90 -4.57
C LEU A 486 2.74 17.40 -3.54
N GLY A 487 2.30 17.03 -2.34
CA GLY A 487 3.17 16.33 -1.40
C GLY A 487 3.42 14.87 -1.79
N ALA A 488 4.50 14.29 -1.28
CA ALA A 488 4.84 12.90 -1.48
C ALA A 488 3.91 11.96 -0.68
N LYS A 489 3.73 10.73 -1.14
CA LYS A 489 3.19 9.62 -0.37
C LYS A 489 4.33 8.65 -0.08
N ILE A 490 4.52 8.27 1.17
CA ILE A 490 5.52 7.29 1.58
C ILE A 490 4.87 6.21 2.42
N THR A 491 5.12 4.96 2.08
CA THR A 491 4.62 3.79 2.81
C THR A 491 5.81 3.01 3.36
N GLY A 492 5.67 2.42 4.55
CA GLY A 492 6.64 1.47 5.10
C GLY A 492 6.02 0.55 6.15
N SER A 493 6.58 -0.66 6.27
CA SER A 493 6.18 -1.65 7.28
C SER A 493 7.18 -1.68 8.45
N PHE A 494 6.68 -1.69 9.68
CA PHE A 494 7.48 -1.65 10.90
C PHE A 494 6.94 -2.59 11.96
N GLU A 495 7.82 -3.33 12.62
CA GLU A 495 7.45 -4.04 13.84
C GLU A 495 7.44 -3.06 15.02
N LEU A 496 6.26 -2.84 15.61
CA LEU A 496 6.09 -2.00 16.80
C LEU A 496 5.64 -2.84 17.98
N LYS A 497 6.13 -2.50 19.17
CA LYS A 497 5.81 -3.16 20.44
C LYS A 497 4.78 -2.36 21.22
N ARG A 498 3.84 -3.06 21.85
CA ARG A 498 2.90 -2.45 22.79
C ARG A 498 3.63 -1.57 23.80
N GLY A 499 3.10 -0.37 24.04
CA GLY A 499 3.69 0.61 24.94
C GLY A 499 4.78 1.49 24.33
N GLN A 500 5.26 1.19 23.11
CA GLN A 500 6.11 2.13 22.38
C GLN A 500 5.34 3.41 22.07
N LYS A 501 6.02 4.56 22.17
CA LYS A 501 5.44 5.88 21.90
C LYS A 501 5.99 6.45 20.61
N LEU A 502 5.12 7.03 19.81
CA LEU A 502 5.44 7.68 18.55
C LEU A 502 5.05 9.16 18.58
N LYS A 503 5.82 9.99 17.86
CA LYS A 503 5.43 11.35 17.49
C LYS A 503 4.92 11.35 16.07
N ILE A 504 3.77 11.99 15.87
CA ILE A 504 3.09 12.07 14.59
C ILE A 504 2.77 13.55 14.31
N LEU A 505 3.41 14.10 13.28
CA LEU A 505 3.11 15.44 12.77
C LEU A 505 2.45 15.28 11.41
N VAL A 506 1.21 15.75 11.27
CA VAL A 506 0.50 15.73 9.99
C VAL A 506 0.67 17.08 9.29
N GLY A 507 1.29 17.06 8.11
CA GLY A 507 1.60 18.26 7.34
C GLY A 507 0.34 18.99 6.89
N GLN A 508 0.39 20.32 6.90
CA GLN A 508 -0.71 21.18 6.46
C GLN A 508 -0.40 21.83 5.11
N LYS A 509 -1.46 22.11 4.34
CA LYS A 509 -1.33 22.76 3.03
C LYS A 509 -0.75 24.18 3.20
N GLY A 510 0.11 24.57 2.27
CA GLY A 510 0.51 25.98 2.13
C GLY A 510 -0.69 26.88 1.86
N GLN A 511 -0.58 28.15 2.24
CA GLN A 511 -1.61 29.17 2.06
C GLN A 511 -1.17 30.23 1.06
N VAL A 512 -2.14 30.90 0.44
CA VAL A 512 -1.91 32.08 -0.39
C VAL A 512 -2.45 33.30 0.33
N SER A 513 -1.70 34.40 0.31
CA SER A 513 -2.16 35.68 0.86
C SER A 513 -3.38 36.17 0.08
N ARG A 514 -4.34 36.74 0.80
CA ARG A 514 -5.52 37.41 0.22
C ARG A 514 -5.38 38.93 0.18
N LYS A 515 -4.29 39.49 0.71
CA LYS A 515 -4.06 40.94 0.77
C LYS A 515 -3.70 41.50 -0.61
N ASN A 516 -3.02 40.71 -1.44
CA ASN A 516 -2.65 41.08 -2.80
C ASN A 516 -3.42 40.20 -3.78
N ASN A 517 -3.87 40.79 -4.88
CA ASN A 517 -4.56 40.08 -5.96
C ASN A 517 -3.59 39.21 -6.80
N GLU A 518 -2.28 39.42 -6.65
CA GLU A 518 -1.21 38.59 -7.20
C GLU A 518 -0.27 38.18 -6.07
N ALA A 519 -0.19 36.88 -5.81
CA ALA A 519 0.64 36.34 -4.75
C ALA A 519 1.16 34.93 -5.11
N PRO A 520 2.44 34.65 -4.84
CA PRO A 520 2.96 33.29 -4.90
C PRO A 520 2.37 32.46 -3.76
N GLY A 521 2.36 31.14 -3.87
CA GLY A 521 1.91 30.23 -2.83
C GLY A 521 3.00 29.93 -1.79
N GLY A 522 2.60 29.71 -0.53
CA GLY A 522 3.45 29.09 0.47
C GLY A 522 3.63 27.58 0.23
N GLY A 523 4.73 27.01 0.73
CA GLY A 523 5.02 25.58 0.64
C GLY A 523 4.16 24.73 1.57
N GLY A 524 3.90 23.49 1.17
CA GLY A 524 3.22 22.50 2.01
C GLY A 524 4.14 21.92 3.06
N GLY A 525 3.61 21.58 4.23
CA GLY A 525 4.39 20.91 5.28
C GLY A 525 4.55 19.41 5.04
N GLY A 526 5.65 18.86 5.55
CA GLY A 526 5.89 17.43 5.58
C GLY A 526 5.08 16.72 6.66
N THR A 527 4.85 15.42 6.48
CA THR A 527 4.24 14.54 7.50
C THR A 527 5.31 13.61 8.06
N PHE A 528 5.41 13.55 9.39
CA PHE A 528 6.47 12.85 10.11
C PHE A 528 5.87 11.80 11.05
N VAL A 529 6.42 10.60 11.01
CA VAL A 529 6.18 9.55 11.99
C VAL A 529 7.53 9.12 12.54
N THR A 530 7.78 9.41 13.81
CA THR A 530 9.08 9.17 14.47
C THR A 530 8.89 8.49 15.81
N PHE A 531 9.97 7.91 16.33
CA PHE A 531 10.05 7.62 17.75
C PHE A 531 10.17 8.91 18.59
N MET A 532 10.09 8.78 19.91
CA MET A 532 10.14 9.93 20.82
C MET A 532 11.49 10.67 20.82
N ASP A 533 12.57 10.00 20.43
CA ASP A 533 13.93 10.55 20.24
C ASP A 533 14.11 11.25 18.87
N ASN A 534 13.03 11.41 18.10
CA ASN A 534 12.98 11.94 16.73
C ASN A 534 13.62 11.03 15.67
N SER A 535 14.00 9.79 15.99
CA SER A 535 14.44 8.82 14.99
C SER A 535 13.29 8.55 13.99
N PRO A 536 13.46 8.83 12.68
CA PRO A 536 12.37 8.75 11.73
C PRO A 536 12.03 7.30 11.36
N LEU A 537 10.74 6.97 11.37
CA LEU A 537 10.21 5.77 10.74
C LEU A 537 9.89 6.08 9.28
N VAL A 538 8.97 7.03 9.08
CA VAL A 538 8.56 7.52 7.77
C VAL A 538 8.43 9.04 7.81
N VAL A 539 8.93 9.70 6.78
CA VAL A 539 8.64 11.12 6.53
C VAL A 539 8.26 11.31 5.07
N ALA A 540 7.12 11.94 4.83
CA ALA A 540 6.66 12.31 3.50
C ALA A 540 6.80 13.83 3.28
N GLY A 541 7.61 14.22 2.30
CA GLY A 541 7.88 15.61 1.98
C GLY A 541 6.67 16.34 1.39
N GLY A 542 6.43 17.57 1.81
CA GLY A 542 5.45 18.48 1.25
C GLY A 542 5.91 19.10 -0.08
N GLY A 543 4.95 19.56 -0.88
CA GLY A 543 5.23 20.19 -2.17
C GLY A 543 5.59 21.67 -2.05
N GLY A 544 6.39 22.17 -2.99
CA GLY A 544 6.72 23.60 -3.10
C GLY A 544 5.51 24.45 -3.48
N GLY A 545 5.48 25.70 -3.06
CA GLY A 545 4.47 26.67 -3.49
C GLY A 545 4.61 27.02 -4.98
N ALA A 546 3.52 27.44 -5.61
CA ALA A 546 3.58 27.92 -6.99
C ALA A 546 3.95 29.40 -7.08
N PRO A 547 4.77 29.82 -8.05
CA PRO A 547 5.02 31.23 -8.31
C PRO A 547 3.77 31.94 -8.84
N VAL A 548 3.81 33.27 -8.87
CA VAL A 548 2.81 34.07 -9.60
C VAL A 548 2.73 33.60 -11.05
N SER A 549 1.52 33.53 -11.60
CA SER A 549 1.22 32.97 -12.93
C SER A 549 1.68 33.91 -14.06
N ILE A 550 2.99 33.98 -14.26
CA ILE A 550 3.65 34.71 -15.35
C ILE A 550 4.03 33.68 -16.45
N PRO A 551 3.92 34.02 -17.76
CA PRO A 551 4.37 33.15 -18.84
C PRO A 551 5.82 32.70 -18.65
N GLY A 552 6.07 31.39 -18.70
CA GLY A 552 7.40 30.79 -18.54
C GLY A 552 7.73 30.25 -17.13
N ASN A 553 7.01 30.66 -16.08
CA ASN A 553 7.22 30.10 -14.74
C ASN A 553 6.64 28.66 -14.64
N PRO A 554 7.40 27.68 -14.10
CA PRO A 554 6.88 26.33 -13.87
C PRO A 554 5.98 26.28 -12.62
N ASP A 555 5.25 25.17 -12.46
CA ASP A 555 4.53 24.84 -11.23
C ASP A 555 5.53 24.57 -10.08
N GLY A 556 5.05 24.56 -8.83
CA GLY A 556 5.87 24.18 -7.69
C GLY A 556 6.32 22.73 -7.80
N ASP A 557 7.58 22.44 -7.43
CA ASP A 557 8.07 21.06 -7.48
C ASP A 557 7.29 20.18 -6.47
N PRO A 558 6.97 18.92 -6.82
CA PRO A 558 6.30 18.01 -5.89
C PRO A 558 7.24 17.64 -4.72
N GLY A 559 6.67 17.11 -3.63
CA GLY A 559 7.44 16.40 -2.62
C GLY A 559 8.22 15.25 -3.24
N GLN A 560 9.42 15.00 -2.75
CA GLN A 560 10.36 14.05 -3.34
C GLN A 560 10.27 12.70 -2.64
N ALA A 561 10.34 11.60 -3.39
CA ALA A 561 10.43 10.26 -2.81
C ALA A 561 11.81 9.99 -2.17
N GLY A 562 12.86 10.65 -2.66
CA GLY A 562 14.20 10.59 -2.10
C GLY A 562 14.42 11.57 -0.94
N GLN A 563 15.51 11.38 -0.21
CA GLN A 563 15.82 12.14 1.01
C GLN A 563 16.12 13.63 0.80
N ASN A 564 16.50 14.04 -0.41
CA ASN A 564 16.89 15.42 -0.68
C ASN A 564 15.68 16.24 -1.15
N GLY A 565 15.61 17.50 -0.73
CA GLY A 565 14.69 18.45 -1.34
C GLY A 565 15.18 18.91 -2.72
N THR A 566 14.28 19.49 -3.53
CA THR A 566 14.66 20.09 -4.83
C THR A 566 14.91 21.60 -4.72
N ARG A 567 15.43 22.21 -5.81
CA ARG A 567 15.71 23.66 -5.95
C ARG A 567 16.55 24.22 -4.81
N HIS A 568 17.84 23.86 -4.74
CA HIS A 568 18.67 24.16 -3.56
C HIS A 568 18.08 23.62 -2.25
N GLY A 569 17.35 22.51 -2.34
CA GLY A 569 16.80 21.82 -1.17
C GLY A 569 17.89 21.24 -0.27
N GLY A 570 17.52 21.05 0.98
CA GLY A 570 18.36 20.46 1.99
C GLY A 570 18.73 19.03 1.67
N ARG A 571 19.77 18.56 2.36
CA ARG A 571 20.27 17.19 2.30
C ARG A 571 20.47 16.69 3.73
N ALA A 572 20.42 15.37 3.90
CA ALA A 572 20.68 14.71 5.19
C ALA A 572 19.85 15.29 6.36
N GLY A 573 18.60 15.66 6.08
CA GLY A 573 17.68 16.14 7.12
C GLY A 573 17.66 17.65 7.35
N LEU A 574 18.46 18.42 6.61
CA LEU A 574 18.57 19.88 6.75
C LEU A 574 17.47 20.63 5.97
N GLY A 575 17.28 21.90 6.30
CA GLY A 575 16.37 22.80 5.57
C GLY A 575 16.89 23.18 4.18
N GLY A 576 15.98 23.67 3.34
CA GLY A 576 16.30 24.19 2.01
C GLY A 576 16.98 25.55 2.07
N ARG A 577 17.60 25.95 0.97
CA ARG A 577 18.35 27.21 0.85
C ARG A 577 17.83 28.07 -0.29
N LEU A 578 18.08 29.37 -0.20
CA LEU A 578 17.87 30.30 -1.29
C LEU A 578 19.04 30.17 -2.28
N SER A 579 18.78 30.25 -3.59
CA SER A 579 19.85 30.26 -4.59
C SER A 579 20.72 31.52 -4.54
N ALA A 580 20.18 32.62 -4.01
CA ALA A 580 20.87 33.87 -3.76
C ALA A 580 20.28 34.58 -2.52
N PRO A 581 21.09 35.33 -1.74
CA PRO A 581 20.65 35.95 -0.50
C PRO A 581 19.65 37.09 -0.68
N GLU A 582 19.61 37.77 -1.84
CA GLU A 582 18.63 38.82 -2.13
C GLU A 582 17.20 38.30 -2.40
N LEU A 583 17.00 36.99 -2.50
CA LEU A 583 15.69 36.42 -2.81
C LEU A 583 14.73 36.54 -1.62
N LYS A 584 13.53 37.06 -1.89
CA LYS A 584 12.47 37.25 -0.89
C LYS A 584 11.47 36.10 -0.90
N ALA A 585 11.81 35.04 -0.18
CA ALA A 585 10.96 33.88 0.10
C ALA A 585 11.45 33.12 1.34
N GLY A 586 10.59 32.25 1.88
CA GLY A 586 10.97 31.26 2.87
C GLY A 586 11.18 29.89 2.24
N THR A 587 12.26 29.21 2.60
CA THR A 587 12.50 27.82 2.21
C THR A 587 11.84 26.85 3.19
N GLY A 588 11.70 25.59 2.78
CA GLY A 588 11.17 24.54 3.64
C GLY A 588 12.21 24.06 4.65
N ALA A 589 11.74 23.53 5.78
CA ALA A 589 12.56 22.93 6.81
C ALA A 589 12.66 21.41 6.65
N GLY A 590 13.75 20.85 7.17
CA GLY A 590 13.96 19.41 7.30
C GLY A 590 13.57 18.86 8.68
N ILE A 591 13.95 17.62 8.97
CA ILE A 591 13.77 17.02 10.29
C ILE A 591 14.73 17.62 11.33
N TRP A 592 15.96 17.98 10.93
CA TRP A 592 17.04 18.48 11.79
C TRP A 592 17.39 19.96 11.58
N GLY A 593 17.09 20.53 10.41
CA GLY A 593 17.51 21.89 10.06
C GLY A 593 16.34 22.77 9.64
N ASP A 594 16.32 24.00 10.18
CA ASP A 594 15.33 25.01 9.82
C ASP A 594 15.58 25.54 8.39
N GLY A 595 14.56 26.12 7.78
CA GLY A 595 14.66 26.82 6.50
C GLY A 595 15.31 28.21 6.62
N GLU A 596 15.72 28.76 5.48
CA GLU A 596 16.15 30.15 5.30
C GLU A 596 14.95 31.05 5.00
N GLY A 597 15.01 32.30 5.45
CA GLY A 597 13.97 33.32 5.26
C GLY A 597 14.27 34.55 6.11
N GLU A 598 14.03 35.74 5.55
CA GLU A 598 14.35 37.02 6.19
C GLU A 598 13.31 37.44 7.22
N ASP A 599 12.02 37.25 6.91
CA ASP A 599 10.87 37.63 7.73
C ASP A 599 10.45 36.52 8.70
N GLY A 600 11.36 35.59 8.99
CA GLY A 600 11.12 34.40 9.79
C GLY A 600 11.51 33.12 9.07
N LYS A 601 11.56 32.02 9.80
CA LYS A 601 12.00 30.71 9.29
C LYS A 601 10.90 29.67 9.44
N ALA A 602 10.83 28.76 8.47
CA ALA A 602 10.18 27.48 8.71
C ALA A 602 11.06 26.68 9.68
N LEU A 603 10.50 26.24 10.80
CA LEU A 603 11.21 25.45 11.80
C LEU A 603 11.16 23.97 11.43
N SER A 604 12.26 23.28 11.73
CA SER A 604 12.43 21.84 11.57
C SER A 604 11.49 21.06 12.48
N PHE A 605 11.28 19.77 12.18
CA PHE A 605 10.48 18.88 13.03
C PHE A 605 10.96 18.86 14.48
N GLN A 606 12.28 18.80 14.70
CA GLN A 606 12.84 18.85 16.06
C GLN A 606 12.47 20.14 16.82
N ASN A 607 12.27 21.23 16.07
CA ASN A 607 11.88 22.56 16.58
C ASN A 607 10.36 22.80 16.47
N GLY A 608 9.57 21.72 16.34
CA GLY A 608 8.10 21.77 16.35
C GLY A 608 7.45 21.87 14.98
N GLY A 609 8.19 22.00 13.88
CA GLY A 609 7.64 22.01 12.52
C GLY A 609 6.79 23.24 12.17
N ILE A 610 6.89 24.31 12.96
CA ILE A 610 6.09 25.53 12.81
C ILE A 610 6.62 26.36 11.62
N SER A 611 5.72 26.86 10.78
CA SER A 611 6.08 27.81 9.71
C SER A 611 6.08 29.26 10.22
N ALA A 612 6.78 30.15 9.52
CA ALA A 612 6.80 31.57 9.86
C ALA A 612 5.39 32.19 9.75
N ASP A 613 4.97 32.91 10.78
CA ASP A 613 3.70 33.63 10.81
C ASP A 613 3.88 35.04 10.24
N VAL A 614 3.83 35.13 8.90
CA VAL A 614 4.06 36.36 8.14
C VAL A 614 2.76 36.90 7.54
N ASP A 615 2.76 38.18 7.15
CA ASP A 615 1.61 38.84 6.50
C ASP A 615 1.40 38.45 5.02
N PHE A 616 2.31 37.63 4.47
CA PHE A 616 2.27 37.11 3.10
C PHE A 616 1.70 35.68 3.05
N SER A 617 1.96 34.97 1.95
CA SER A 617 1.51 33.59 1.78
C SER A 617 2.21 32.69 2.77
N LYS A 618 1.47 32.07 3.69
CA LYS A 618 2.05 31.28 4.78
C LYS A 618 2.41 29.87 4.33
N GLY A 619 3.51 29.34 4.84
CA GLY A 619 3.82 27.93 4.71
C GLY A 619 2.92 27.08 5.62
N GLY A 620 2.80 25.80 5.28
CA GLY A 620 2.07 24.84 6.09
C GLY A 620 2.89 24.31 7.27
N PHE A 621 2.24 24.04 8.40
CA PHE A 621 2.78 23.27 9.51
C PHE A 621 3.34 21.93 9.04
N GLY A 622 4.48 21.53 9.60
CA GLY A 622 5.37 20.51 9.03
C GLY A 622 6.55 21.11 8.27
N GLY A 623 6.88 22.38 8.54
CA GLY A 623 8.08 23.03 8.01
C GLY A 623 7.95 23.59 6.60
N GLY A 624 6.76 23.92 6.11
CA GLY A 624 6.62 24.62 4.83
C GLY A 624 7.12 26.07 4.92
N GLY A 625 7.80 26.56 3.89
CA GLY A 625 8.27 27.95 3.76
C GLY A 625 7.17 28.91 3.30
N TYR A 626 7.29 30.18 3.67
CA TYR A 626 6.36 31.24 3.23
C TYR A 626 6.69 31.73 1.82
N GLY A 627 5.67 32.23 1.09
CA GLY A 627 5.83 32.92 -0.18
C GLY A 627 5.66 34.43 -0.01
N MET A 628 6.54 35.22 -0.62
CA MET A 628 6.47 36.69 -0.59
C MET A 628 6.50 37.28 -2.00
N LEU A 629 7.70 37.40 -2.61
CA LEU A 629 7.84 37.69 -4.04
C LEU A 629 8.02 36.39 -4.83
N LEU A 630 8.75 35.44 -4.25
CA LEU A 630 8.92 34.10 -4.75
C LEU A 630 8.12 33.09 -3.91
N PRO A 631 7.80 31.91 -4.46
CA PRO A 631 7.09 30.86 -3.74
C PRO A 631 7.90 30.25 -2.61
N GLY A 632 7.19 29.64 -1.65
CA GLY A 632 7.81 29.00 -0.49
C GLY A 632 8.16 27.52 -0.70
N GLY A 633 9.29 27.07 -0.15
CA GLY A 633 9.73 25.67 -0.24
C GLY A 633 8.91 24.69 0.59
N GLY A 634 8.76 23.44 0.16
CA GLY A 634 8.04 22.39 0.90
C GLY A 634 8.84 21.84 2.09
N GLY A 635 8.19 21.53 3.22
CA GLY A 635 8.85 20.88 4.37
C GLY A 635 9.00 19.36 4.19
N GLY A 636 9.86 18.68 4.94
CA GLY A 636 10.01 17.22 4.81
C GLY A 636 11.17 16.63 5.60
N TYR A 637 11.65 15.45 5.20
CA TYR A 637 12.89 14.90 5.76
C TYR A 637 14.01 15.90 5.56
N SER A 638 14.21 16.36 4.32
CA SER A 638 14.97 17.59 4.04
C SER A 638 14.04 18.65 3.45
N GLY A 639 14.28 19.92 3.71
CA GLY A 639 13.44 21.00 3.19
C GLY A 639 13.67 21.31 1.71
N GLY A 640 12.63 21.74 0.99
CA GLY A 640 12.74 22.27 -0.38
C GLY A 640 13.32 23.69 -0.36
N GLY A 641 14.21 24.01 -1.29
CA GLY A 641 14.77 25.36 -1.39
C GLY A 641 14.00 26.24 -2.36
N VAL A 642 14.56 27.39 -2.70
CA VAL A 642 13.98 28.32 -3.68
C VAL A 642 15.06 28.77 -4.66
N GLU A 643 14.77 28.65 -5.94
CA GLU A 643 15.66 29.03 -7.05
C GLU A 643 14.98 30.11 -7.89
N GLY A 644 15.69 31.19 -8.21
CA GLY A 644 15.13 32.22 -9.08
C GLY A 644 16.03 33.43 -9.30
N ASN A 645 15.52 34.36 -10.10
CA ASN A 645 16.09 35.67 -10.36
C ASN A 645 15.15 36.75 -9.82
N PHE A 646 15.71 37.68 -9.04
CA PHE A 646 14.99 38.86 -8.57
C PHE A 646 14.55 39.73 -9.77
N PRO A 647 13.35 40.34 -9.77
CA PRO A 647 12.37 40.42 -8.67
C PRO A 647 11.21 39.40 -8.71
N SER A 648 10.98 38.62 -9.77
CA SER A 648 9.69 37.92 -9.95
C SER A 648 9.70 36.56 -10.66
N SER A 649 10.86 36.02 -11.04
CA SER A 649 10.92 34.69 -11.66
C SER A 649 11.64 33.71 -10.74
N GLY A 650 10.94 32.68 -10.30
CA GLY A 650 11.53 31.66 -9.45
C GLY A 650 10.57 30.50 -9.19
N THR A 651 11.13 29.41 -8.68
CA THR A 651 10.44 28.15 -8.42
C THR A 651 10.83 27.65 -7.05
N ALA A 652 9.86 27.09 -6.32
CA ALA A 652 10.11 26.46 -5.04
C ALA A 652 10.24 24.94 -5.19
N GLY A 653 11.17 24.38 -4.44
CA GLY A 653 11.40 22.96 -4.32
C GLY A 653 10.40 22.28 -3.38
N GLY A 654 10.14 21.00 -3.60
CA GLY A 654 9.46 20.14 -2.63
C GLY A 654 10.45 19.53 -1.64
N GLY A 655 9.93 19.14 -0.47
CA GLY A 655 10.71 18.49 0.58
C GLY A 655 11.07 17.05 0.25
N GLY A 656 12.19 16.58 0.79
CA GLY A 656 12.63 15.18 0.74
C GLY A 656 11.81 14.25 1.64
N SER A 657 11.90 12.95 1.38
CA SER A 657 11.20 11.90 2.12
C SER A 657 12.14 10.78 2.58
N ILE A 658 11.70 9.98 3.55
CA ILE A 658 12.43 8.79 4.01
C ILE A 658 11.44 7.70 4.44
N ASN A 659 11.81 6.43 4.20
CA ASN A 659 11.22 5.26 4.82
C ASN A 659 12.36 4.36 5.32
N ASN A 660 12.41 4.12 6.63
CA ASN A 660 13.40 3.25 7.28
C ASN A 660 12.88 1.82 7.54
N GLY A 661 11.69 1.47 7.05
CA GLY A 661 11.08 0.15 7.13
C GLY A 661 11.21 -0.65 5.83
N THR A 662 10.47 -1.75 5.74
CA THR A 662 10.40 -2.58 4.51
C THR A 662 9.24 -2.14 3.61
N SER A 663 9.23 -2.59 2.35
CA SER A 663 8.15 -2.33 1.36
C SER A 663 7.97 -0.84 0.99
N GLN A 664 9.00 -0.24 0.37
CA GLN A 664 8.99 1.15 -0.12
C GLN A 664 8.06 1.39 -1.32
#